data_AF-A0A4W6D766-F1
#
_entry.id   AF-A0A4W6D766-F1
#
_cell.length_a   1.000
_cell.length_b   1.000
_cell.length_c   1.000
_cell.angle_alpha   90.00
_cell.angle_beta   90.00
_cell.angle_gamma   90.00
#
_symmetry.space_group_name_H-M   'P 1'
#
loop_
_entity.id
_entity.type
_entity.pdbx_description
1 polymer ?
#
loop_
_entity_poly.entity_id
_entity_poly.type
_entity_poly.pdbx_seq_one_letter_code
_entity_poly.pdbx_strand_id
1 'polypeptide(L)'
;MGLPTLEFSDSFLDSPEFRERLQCHEIELERTNRFIKDLIKDGNMLISALRNLSLAVQRFSQSLQEFQFECIGDAETDDEVNIAQSLKEFSQLLSTMEEERKRLIQNADDVLISPLERFRKEQIGAVKEGKKQFDKETERYYSVLEKHLSLSSKKKETQLHEADSQMSKDRQVFYDASLQYVFKIQEVQERKKFEFVEPLLAFLQGLFTFYHEGYELASEFEPYKQQLQFNLQNARNNFESTRAEVERLMKRIRSAEEDFKAPSCFTMEGYLYIQEKRPLGSVWTRYYCTYEKSSKMFTMSNTEARPASRQNGVVNGAPEMFRLRSCVRRKTDSIDKRFCFDIEVVERHGVITLQALSEANRRLWMEAMDGKEPKCIELVETRGITTLGLYRTGGVNSKVQRLMTSVLYFPVAATAPPDMQLDADAWDNKTITSGLKNYFRCLAEPVLTYRLHKEFIKAAKYDDQKYRVRAIHALVHKLPEKNRAMLDLLTSHLLKVSSHSDQNLMTVSNLGMIFGPTLMRSQEETVAAMMNIKFQNIVVEIIIENHDKVRLHISIHITYTLSHTHTPDIMYVPIRSLVRPQTSRCRYLRLRPLGRLLGGTRPSACHLERGREAKALYSCEAEHSHELSFPQGALFSNVYPSVEPGWLQATYNGRTGLIPENYITYI
;
A
#
# COMPACT_ATOMS: atom_id res chain seq x y z
N MET A 1 -67.02 -4.62 -34.49
CA MET A 1 -68.16 -3.83 -35.00
C MET A 1 -68.34 -2.63 -34.09
N GLY A 2 -68.58 -1.44 -34.64
CA GLY A 2 -68.83 -0.23 -33.84
C GLY A 2 -70.14 -0.31 -33.07
N LEU A 3 -70.34 0.60 -32.10
CA LEU A 3 -71.62 0.73 -31.41
C LEU A 3 -72.71 1.13 -32.41
N PRO A 4 -73.93 0.57 -32.30
CA PRO A 4 -75.03 0.95 -33.17
C PRO A 4 -75.44 2.40 -32.92
N THR A 5 -75.75 3.16 -33.96
CA THR A 5 -76.12 4.58 -33.85
C THR A 5 -77.40 4.75 -33.04
N LEU A 6 -77.43 5.78 -32.19
CA LEU A 6 -78.65 6.21 -31.49
C LEU A 6 -79.28 7.36 -32.30
N GLU A 7 -80.36 7.08 -33.02
CA GLU A 7 -81.08 8.14 -33.74
C GLU A 7 -82.07 8.83 -32.79
N PHE A 8 -82.15 10.16 -32.84
CA PHE A 8 -83.13 10.91 -32.04
C PHE A 8 -84.58 10.54 -32.41
N SER A 9 -84.83 10.17 -33.67
CA SER A 9 -86.14 9.72 -34.14
C SER A 9 -86.65 8.49 -33.39
N ASP A 10 -85.74 7.61 -32.95
CA ASP A 10 -86.10 6.37 -32.27
C ASP A 10 -86.60 6.60 -30.84
N SER A 11 -86.26 7.75 -30.24
CA SER A 11 -86.77 8.17 -28.92
C SER A 11 -88.29 8.37 -28.91
N PHE A 12 -88.89 8.69 -30.07
CA PHE A 12 -90.34 8.84 -30.17
C PHE A 12 -91.08 7.50 -30.16
N LEU A 13 -90.47 6.49 -30.80
CA LEU A 13 -91.04 5.15 -30.93
C LEU A 13 -90.83 4.30 -29.68
N ASP A 14 -89.77 4.57 -28.93
CA ASP A 14 -89.38 3.82 -27.73
C ASP A 14 -89.35 2.29 -27.96
N SER A 15 -88.86 1.87 -29.13
CA SER A 15 -88.94 0.48 -29.56
C SER A 15 -88.01 -0.42 -28.73
N PRO A 16 -88.30 -1.73 -28.63
CA PRO A 16 -87.40 -2.69 -27.99
C PRO A 16 -85.97 -2.64 -28.56
N GLU A 17 -85.83 -2.46 -29.88
CA GLU A 17 -84.53 -2.37 -30.55
C GLU A 17 -83.80 -1.07 -30.17
N PHE A 18 -84.51 0.05 -29.99
CA PHE A 18 -83.93 1.29 -29.47
C PHE A 18 -83.42 1.11 -28.04
N ARG A 19 -84.20 0.46 -27.18
CA ARG A 19 -83.82 0.13 -25.80
C ARG A 19 -82.60 -0.79 -25.74
N GLU A 20 -82.51 -1.77 -26.64
CA GLU A 20 -81.33 -2.65 -26.77
C GLU A 20 -80.09 -1.86 -27.20
N ARG A 21 -80.22 -0.94 -28.17
CA ARG A 21 -79.12 -0.04 -28.56
C ARG A 21 -78.67 0.83 -27.39
N LEU A 22 -79.60 1.45 -26.66
CA LEU A 22 -79.29 2.22 -25.45
C LEU A 22 -78.50 1.38 -24.44
N GLN A 23 -78.96 0.16 -24.16
CA GLN A 23 -78.28 -0.76 -23.25
C GLN A 23 -76.85 -1.08 -23.71
N CYS A 24 -76.62 -1.23 -25.02
CA CYS A 24 -75.27 -1.45 -25.54
C CYS A 24 -74.33 -0.27 -25.24
N HIS A 25 -74.82 0.98 -25.41
CA HIS A 25 -74.07 2.19 -25.05
C HIS A 25 -73.81 2.29 -23.55
N GLU A 26 -74.79 1.96 -22.72
CA GLU A 26 -74.64 1.94 -21.26
C GLU A 26 -73.57 0.95 -20.80
N ILE A 27 -73.56 -0.27 -21.35
CA ILE A 27 -72.57 -1.29 -21.04
C ILE A 27 -71.16 -0.82 -21.42
N GLU A 28 -71.02 -0.18 -22.58
CA GLU A 28 -69.73 0.36 -23.03
C GLU A 28 -69.24 1.50 -22.13
N LEU A 29 -70.13 2.43 -21.74
CA LEU A 29 -69.79 3.51 -20.81
C LEU A 29 -69.38 2.98 -19.44
N GLU A 30 -70.03 1.94 -18.92
CA GLU A 30 -69.65 1.35 -17.64
C GLU A 30 -68.32 0.59 -17.72
N ARG A 31 -68.01 -0.03 -18.87
CA ARG A 31 -66.66 -0.58 -19.14
C ARG A 31 -65.61 0.53 -19.18
N THR A 32 -65.89 1.63 -19.88
CA THR A 32 -65.02 2.80 -19.95
C THR A 32 -64.78 3.40 -18.57
N ASN A 33 -65.81 3.56 -17.74
CA ASN A 33 -65.69 4.05 -16.36
C ASN A 33 -64.75 3.20 -15.50
N ARG A 34 -64.85 1.86 -15.58
CA ARG A 34 -63.95 0.95 -14.87
C ARG A 34 -62.52 1.08 -15.38
N PHE A 35 -62.33 1.08 -16.69
CA PHE A 35 -61.02 1.22 -17.30
C PHE A 35 -60.32 2.52 -16.88
N ILE A 36 -61.02 3.65 -16.91
CA ILE A 36 -60.46 4.94 -16.47
C ILE A 36 -60.07 4.90 -14.99
N LYS A 37 -60.90 4.27 -14.14
CA LYS A 37 -60.60 4.11 -12.71
C LYS A 37 -59.31 3.31 -12.50
N ASP A 38 -59.13 2.21 -13.23
CA ASP A 38 -57.93 1.39 -13.14
C ASP A 38 -56.70 2.13 -13.69
N LEU A 39 -56.86 2.87 -14.78
CA LEU A 39 -55.78 3.71 -15.34
C LEU A 39 -55.33 4.81 -14.37
N ILE A 40 -56.27 5.48 -13.69
CA ILE A 40 -55.95 6.46 -12.64
C ILE A 40 -55.18 5.80 -11.49
N LYS A 41 -55.58 4.59 -11.10
CA LYS A 41 -54.89 3.82 -10.05
C LYS A 41 -53.45 3.50 -10.46
N ASP A 42 -53.25 3.00 -11.67
CA ASP A 42 -51.93 2.65 -12.19
C ASP A 42 -51.05 3.90 -12.40
N GLY A 43 -51.63 5.01 -12.87
CA GLY A 43 -50.96 6.30 -12.97
C GLY A 43 -50.48 6.82 -11.61
N ASN A 44 -51.32 6.71 -10.57
CA ASN A 44 -50.91 7.06 -9.20
C ASN A 44 -49.78 6.16 -8.68
N MET A 45 -49.80 4.86 -8.99
CA MET A 45 -48.72 3.94 -8.63
C MET A 45 -47.41 4.32 -9.34
N LEU A 46 -47.46 4.70 -10.62
CA LEU A 46 -46.31 5.19 -11.37
C LEU A 46 -45.73 6.47 -10.74
N ILE A 47 -46.58 7.46 -10.45
CA ILE A 47 -46.17 8.72 -9.80
C ILE A 47 -45.53 8.44 -8.44
N SER A 48 -46.10 7.52 -7.65
CA SER A 48 -45.53 7.11 -6.37
C SER A 48 -44.14 6.46 -6.52
N ALA A 49 -43.97 5.58 -7.52
CA ALA A 49 -42.67 4.97 -7.81
C ALA A 49 -41.62 6.02 -8.22
N LEU A 50 -41.99 6.98 -9.07
CA LEU A 50 -41.12 8.09 -9.47
C LEU A 50 -40.71 8.96 -8.28
N ARG A 51 -41.63 9.23 -7.35
CA ARG A 51 -41.34 9.96 -6.09
C ARG A 51 -40.32 9.21 -5.23
N ASN A 52 -40.48 7.90 -5.07
CA ASN A 52 -39.57 7.08 -4.29
C ASN A 52 -38.17 7.03 -4.90
N LEU A 53 -38.09 6.88 -6.23
CA LEU A 53 -36.81 6.95 -6.96
C LEU A 53 -36.15 8.31 -6.73
N SER A 54 -36.90 9.41 -6.88
CA SER A 54 -36.35 10.75 -6.71
C SER A 54 -35.80 10.96 -5.29
N LEU A 55 -36.55 10.56 -4.26
CA LEU A 55 -36.08 10.63 -2.88
C LEU A 55 -34.78 9.83 -2.65
N ALA A 56 -34.67 8.64 -3.26
CA ALA A 56 -33.47 7.81 -3.13
C ALA A 56 -32.25 8.47 -3.79
N VAL A 57 -32.40 9.01 -5.01
CA VAL A 57 -31.30 9.68 -5.70
C VAL A 57 -30.87 10.94 -4.96
N GLN A 58 -31.81 11.73 -4.44
CA GLN A 58 -31.48 12.93 -3.66
C GLN A 58 -30.67 12.62 -2.40
N ARG A 59 -31.03 11.58 -1.64
CA ARG A 59 -30.27 11.15 -0.46
C ARG A 59 -28.87 10.68 -0.82
N PHE A 60 -28.72 9.97 -1.93
CA PHE A 60 -27.42 9.53 -2.41
C PHE A 60 -26.55 10.71 -2.83
N SER A 61 -27.10 11.66 -3.59
CA SER A 61 -26.44 12.91 -3.97
C SER A 61 -25.97 13.69 -2.73
N GLN A 62 -26.82 13.86 -1.72
CA GLN A 62 -26.42 14.52 -0.46
C GLN A 62 -25.23 13.81 0.22
N SER A 63 -25.21 12.48 0.24
CA SER A 63 -24.10 11.71 0.81
C SER A 63 -22.78 11.94 0.07
N LEU A 64 -22.84 12.11 -1.26
CA LEU A 64 -21.66 12.45 -2.07
C LEU A 64 -21.19 13.89 -1.81
N GLN A 65 -22.11 14.82 -1.60
CA GLN A 65 -21.81 16.23 -1.34
C GLN A 65 -21.14 16.46 0.02
N GLU A 66 -21.58 15.73 1.04
CA GLU A 66 -21.10 15.84 2.41
C GLU A 66 -19.80 15.06 2.67
N PHE A 67 -19.35 14.24 1.71
CA PHE A 67 -18.14 13.46 1.85
C PHE A 67 -16.90 14.34 2.00
N GLN A 68 -16.12 14.09 3.07
CA GLN A 68 -14.83 14.70 3.36
C GLN A 68 -13.91 13.65 3.98
N PHE A 69 -12.61 13.75 3.72
CA PHE A 69 -11.64 12.87 4.37
C PHE A 69 -11.40 13.32 5.81
N GLU A 70 -11.16 12.36 6.72
CA GLU A 70 -10.62 12.69 8.03
C GLU A 70 -9.13 13.03 7.86
N CYS A 71 -8.79 14.32 7.98
CA CYS A 71 -7.41 14.79 7.82
C CYS A 71 -6.48 14.16 8.88
N ILE A 72 -5.49 13.39 8.43
CA ILE A 72 -4.40 12.86 9.25
C ILE A 72 -3.17 13.75 9.02
N GLY A 73 -3.15 14.95 9.61
CA GLY A 73 -2.09 15.93 9.43
C GLY A 73 -2.54 17.37 9.71
N ASP A 74 -1.77 18.35 9.23
CA ASP A 74 -2.09 19.78 9.38
C ASP A 74 -3.05 20.29 8.27
N ALA A 75 -3.13 19.60 7.13
CA ALA A 75 -4.02 19.92 6.00
C ALA A 75 -4.29 18.68 5.13
N GLU A 76 -5.40 18.70 4.39
CA GLU A 76 -5.71 17.69 3.36
C GLU A 76 -4.67 17.76 2.22
N THR A 77 -4.38 16.61 1.62
CA THR A 77 -3.54 16.51 0.43
C THR A 77 -4.30 16.97 -0.82
N ASP A 78 -3.57 17.41 -1.84
CA ASP A 78 -4.17 17.79 -3.13
C ASP A 78 -5.01 16.65 -3.72
N ASP A 79 -4.60 15.39 -3.53
CA ASP A 79 -5.34 14.20 -3.98
C ASP A 79 -6.66 14.00 -3.22
N GLU A 80 -6.67 14.19 -1.90
CA GLU A 80 -7.89 14.11 -1.07
C GLU A 80 -8.89 15.20 -1.46
N VAL A 81 -8.42 16.43 -1.68
CA VAL A 81 -9.23 17.55 -2.16
C VAL A 81 -9.82 17.24 -3.54
N ASN A 82 -9.01 16.70 -4.46
CA ASN A 82 -9.46 16.34 -5.81
C ASN A 82 -10.53 15.23 -5.78
N ILE A 83 -10.37 14.21 -4.94
CA ILE A 83 -11.37 13.14 -4.79
C ILE A 83 -12.69 13.70 -4.24
N ALA A 84 -12.63 14.51 -3.18
CA ALA A 84 -13.82 15.13 -2.60
C ALA A 84 -14.52 16.04 -3.62
N GLN A 85 -13.75 16.80 -4.42
CA GLN A 85 -14.30 17.61 -5.49
C GLN A 85 -15.00 16.76 -6.55
N SER A 86 -14.42 15.62 -6.97
CA SER A 86 -15.09 14.72 -7.91
C SER A 86 -16.43 14.19 -7.42
N LEU A 87 -16.55 13.87 -6.13
CA LEU A 87 -17.82 13.46 -5.55
C LEU A 87 -18.85 14.59 -5.53
N LYS A 88 -18.40 15.84 -5.30
CA LYS A 88 -19.27 17.03 -5.39
C LYS A 88 -19.77 17.25 -6.82
N GLU A 89 -18.93 17.09 -7.84
CA GLU A 89 -19.35 17.20 -9.26
C GLU A 89 -20.41 16.14 -9.59
N PHE A 90 -20.23 14.89 -9.14
CA PHE A 90 -21.24 13.84 -9.32
C PHE A 90 -22.54 14.16 -8.59
N SER A 91 -22.46 14.71 -7.37
CA SER A 91 -23.63 15.15 -6.62
C SER A 91 -24.42 16.22 -7.39
N GLN A 92 -23.74 17.22 -7.93
CA GLN A 92 -24.38 18.31 -8.66
C GLN A 92 -25.12 17.79 -9.88
N LEU A 93 -24.49 16.93 -10.70
CA LEU A 93 -25.14 16.31 -11.87
C LEU A 93 -26.42 15.55 -11.48
N LEU A 94 -26.35 14.74 -10.42
CA LEU A 94 -27.50 14.00 -9.91
C LEU A 94 -28.60 14.94 -9.41
N SER A 95 -28.25 15.97 -8.64
CA SER A 95 -29.20 16.95 -8.12
C SER A 95 -29.95 17.68 -9.25
N THR A 96 -29.25 18.14 -10.28
CA THR A 96 -29.87 18.81 -11.43
C THR A 96 -30.83 17.89 -12.17
N MET A 97 -30.44 16.64 -12.43
CA MET A 97 -31.33 15.65 -13.05
C MET A 97 -32.58 15.36 -12.21
N GLU A 98 -32.45 15.35 -10.87
CA GLU A 98 -33.58 15.17 -9.97
C GLU A 98 -34.54 16.36 -9.94
N GLU A 99 -34.06 17.58 -10.15
CA GLU A 99 -34.92 18.76 -10.26
C GLU A 99 -35.86 18.66 -11.47
N GLU A 100 -35.38 18.16 -12.62
CA GLU A 100 -36.23 17.89 -13.77
C GLU A 100 -37.28 16.82 -13.48
N ARG A 101 -36.89 15.72 -12.83
CA ARG A 101 -37.83 14.64 -12.47
C ARG A 101 -38.90 15.15 -11.50
N LYS A 102 -38.53 15.99 -10.54
CA LYS A 102 -39.48 16.61 -9.61
C LYS A 102 -40.51 17.47 -10.34
N ARG A 103 -40.10 18.26 -11.33
CA ARG A 103 -41.04 19.04 -12.16
C ARG A 103 -42.04 18.13 -12.89
N LEU A 104 -41.56 17.05 -13.51
CA LEU A 104 -42.43 16.05 -14.12
C LEU A 104 -43.44 15.46 -13.11
N ILE A 105 -42.96 15.04 -11.95
CA ILE A 105 -43.81 14.44 -10.89
C ILE A 105 -44.84 15.44 -10.37
N GLN A 106 -44.45 16.70 -10.16
CA GLN A 106 -45.33 17.73 -9.62
C GLN A 106 -46.47 18.05 -10.58
N ASN A 107 -46.18 18.06 -11.88
CA ASN A 107 -47.17 18.33 -12.93
C ASN A 107 -48.02 17.11 -13.28
N ALA A 108 -47.59 15.89 -12.94
CA ALA A 108 -48.28 14.66 -13.36
C ALA A 108 -49.72 14.55 -12.84
N ASP A 109 -50.01 15.08 -11.65
CA ASP A 109 -51.38 15.07 -11.13
C ASP A 109 -52.30 15.95 -11.97
N ASP A 110 -51.91 17.20 -12.20
CA ASP A 110 -52.68 18.20 -12.93
C ASP A 110 -52.86 17.85 -14.41
N VAL A 111 -51.87 17.20 -15.01
CA VAL A 111 -51.83 16.92 -16.45
C VAL A 111 -52.43 15.56 -16.80
N LEU A 112 -52.40 14.57 -15.90
CA LEU A 112 -52.90 13.21 -16.16
C LEU A 112 -54.05 12.81 -15.25
N ILE A 113 -53.84 12.85 -13.92
CA ILE A 113 -54.78 12.26 -12.95
C ILE A 113 -56.06 13.08 -12.85
N SER A 114 -55.93 14.38 -12.57
CA SER A 114 -57.05 15.29 -12.39
C SER A 114 -57.98 15.39 -13.62
N PRO A 115 -57.48 15.48 -14.87
CA PRO A 115 -58.33 15.45 -16.06
C PRO A 115 -59.10 14.14 -16.25
N LEU A 116 -58.45 12.99 -16.04
CA LEU A 116 -59.12 11.67 -16.13
C LEU A 116 -60.18 11.50 -15.04
N GLU A 117 -59.91 11.97 -13.83
CA GLU A 117 -60.89 12.00 -12.74
C GLU A 117 -62.09 12.89 -13.07
N ARG A 118 -61.82 14.09 -13.62
CA ARG A 118 -62.85 15.05 -14.03
C ARG A 118 -63.77 14.44 -15.09
N PHE A 119 -63.19 13.89 -16.15
CA PHE A 119 -63.97 13.23 -17.21
C PHE A 119 -64.86 12.12 -16.63
N ARG A 120 -64.31 11.26 -15.76
CA ARG A 120 -65.05 10.17 -15.14
C ARG A 120 -66.18 10.66 -14.21
N LYS A 121 -65.92 11.67 -13.39
CA LYS A 121 -66.90 12.17 -12.40
C LYS A 121 -67.96 13.06 -13.04
N GLU A 122 -67.57 13.95 -13.93
CA GLU A 122 -68.46 14.96 -14.50
C GLU A 122 -69.15 14.45 -15.77
N GLN A 123 -68.39 13.90 -16.73
CA GLN A 123 -68.97 13.50 -18.02
C GLN A 123 -69.74 12.18 -17.90
N ILE A 124 -69.07 11.12 -17.43
CA ILE A 124 -69.75 9.81 -17.25
C ILE A 124 -70.77 9.88 -16.11
N GLY A 125 -70.48 10.64 -15.04
CA GLY A 125 -71.43 10.85 -13.94
C GLY A 125 -72.72 11.54 -14.40
N ALA A 126 -72.63 12.55 -15.28
CA ALA A 126 -73.80 13.21 -15.85
C ALA A 126 -74.70 12.25 -16.65
N VAL A 127 -74.13 11.29 -17.38
CA VAL A 127 -74.92 10.26 -18.09
C VAL A 127 -75.64 9.33 -17.12
N LYS A 128 -75.03 9.01 -15.97
CA LYS A 128 -75.68 8.20 -14.91
C LYS A 128 -76.88 8.93 -14.28
N GLU A 129 -76.77 10.24 -14.05
CA GLU A 129 -77.90 11.04 -13.58
C GLU A 129 -78.98 11.20 -14.67
N GLY A 130 -78.57 11.40 -15.93
CA GLY A 130 -79.48 11.42 -17.08
C GLY A 130 -80.27 10.12 -17.23
N LYS A 131 -79.62 8.98 -17.03
CA LYS A 131 -80.27 7.67 -17.00
C LYS A 131 -81.35 7.59 -15.91
N LYS A 132 -81.03 7.98 -14.67
CA LYS A 132 -82.01 7.97 -13.57
C LYS A 132 -83.24 8.82 -13.89
N GLN A 133 -83.03 9.99 -14.49
CA GLN A 133 -84.12 10.87 -14.89
C GLN A 133 -84.96 10.26 -16.02
N PHE A 134 -84.31 9.66 -17.02
CA PHE A 134 -84.98 8.94 -18.10
C PHE A 134 -85.80 7.74 -17.60
N ASP A 135 -85.23 6.91 -16.72
CA ASP A 135 -85.90 5.75 -16.13
C ASP A 135 -87.12 6.20 -15.30
N LYS A 136 -86.96 7.27 -14.50
CA LYS A 136 -88.06 7.86 -13.71
C LYS A 136 -89.21 8.36 -14.58
N GLU A 137 -88.92 9.13 -15.64
CA GLU A 137 -89.99 9.62 -16.51
C GLU A 137 -90.56 8.50 -17.39
N THR A 138 -89.78 7.45 -17.71
CA THR A 138 -90.28 6.22 -18.34
C THR A 138 -91.35 5.56 -17.47
N GLU A 139 -91.04 5.28 -16.21
CA GLU A 139 -91.98 4.64 -15.26
C GLU A 139 -93.25 5.50 -15.06
N ARG A 140 -93.07 6.81 -14.90
CA ARG A 140 -94.17 7.77 -14.74
C ARG A 140 -95.08 7.77 -15.96
N TYR A 141 -94.51 7.87 -17.16
CA TYR A 141 -95.25 7.94 -18.41
C TYR A 141 -96.12 6.69 -18.63
N TYR A 142 -95.53 5.50 -18.52
CA TYR A 142 -96.27 4.26 -18.71
C TYR A 142 -97.33 4.03 -17.61
N SER A 143 -97.08 4.45 -16.37
CA SER A 143 -98.10 4.41 -15.30
C SER A 143 -99.27 5.36 -15.56
N VAL A 144 -99.01 6.58 -16.05
CA VAL A 144 -100.06 7.54 -16.42
C VAL A 144 -100.83 7.05 -17.65
N LEU A 145 -100.13 6.48 -18.63
CA LEU A 145 -100.73 5.90 -19.84
C LEU A 145 -101.70 4.77 -19.51
N GLU A 146 -101.33 3.84 -18.63
CA GLU A 146 -102.21 2.75 -18.21
C GLU A 146 -103.50 3.27 -17.55
N LYS A 147 -103.38 4.28 -16.69
CA LYS A 147 -104.54 4.96 -16.07
C LYS A 147 -105.40 5.65 -17.11
N HIS A 148 -104.79 6.34 -18.07
CA HIS A 148 -105.46 7.01 -19.18
C HIS A 148 -106.27 6.01 -20.03
N LEU A 149 -105.65 4.90 -20.44
CA LEU A 149 -106.28 3.84 -21.22
C LEU A 149 -107.40 3.12 -20.45
N SER A 150 -107.36 3.15 -19.12
CA SER A 150 -108.40 2.58 -18.24
C SER A 150 -109.60 3.50 -18.01
N LEU A 151 -109.60 4.75 -18.53
CA LEU A 151 -110.76 5.63 -18.42
C LEU A 151 -111.96 5.06 -19.19
N SER A 152 -113.13 5.06 -18.54
CA SER A 152 -114.37 4.65 -19.20
C SER A 152 -114.76 5.63 -20.31
N SER A 153 -115.06 5.10 -21.50
CA SER A 153 -115.63 5.85 -22.62
C SER A 153 -117.00 6.50 -22.34
N LYS A 154 -117.62 6.21 -21.19
CA LYS A 154 -118.89 6.81 -20.75
C LYS A 154 -118.71 8.09 -19.92
N LYS A 155 -117.48 8.55 -19.71
CA LYS A 155 -117.19 9.82 -19.01
C LYS A 155 -117.65 11.02 -19.86
N LYS A 156 -117.82 12.19 -19.22
CA LYS A 156 -118.19 13.41 -19.93
C LYS A 156 -117.08 13.78 -20.93
N GLU A 157 -117.46 14.25 -22.11
CA GLU A 157 -116.51 14.66 -23.18
C GLU A 157 -115.43 15.62 -22.67
N THR A 158 -115.80 16.56 -21.80
CA THR A 158 -114.85 17.50 -21.20
C THR A 158 -113.77 16.83 -20.33
N GLN A 159 -114.12 15.75 -19.64
CA GLN A 159 -113.18 14.98 -18.81
C GLN A 159 -112.25 14.10 -19.68
N LEU A 160 -112.74 13.61 -20.82
CA LEU A 160 -111.93 12.86 -21.78
C LEU A 160 -110.91 13.79 -22.44
N HIS A 161 -111.33 14.96 -22.92
CA HIS A 161 -110.42 15.97 -23.48
C HIS A 161 -109.36 16.46 -22.48
N GLU A 162 -109.71 16.64 -21.21
CA GLU A 162 -108.75 17.01 -20.17
C GLU A 162 -107.70 15.90 -19.96
N ALA A 163 -108.14 14.63 -19.94
CA ALA A 163 -107.24 13.49 -19.84
C ALA A 163 -106.33 13.34 -21.07
N ASP A 164 -106.83 13.58 -22.29
CA ASP A 164 -106.04 13.57 -23.54
C ASP A 164 -104.97 14.69 -23.54
N SER A 165 -105.36 15.88 -23.09
CA SER A 165 -104.45 17.03 -22.99
C SER A 165 -103.34 16.76 -21.97
N GLN A 166 -103.69 16.18 -20.81
CA GLN A 166 -102.72 15.80 -19.79
C GLN A 166 -101.79 14.67 -20.29
N MET A 167 -102.34 13.64 -20.96
CA MET A 167 -101.56 12.56 -21.56
C MET A 167 -100.56 13.09 -22.60
N SER A 168 -100.97 14.07 -23.41
CA SER A 168 -100.10 14.71 -24.40
C SER A 168 -98.93 15.45 -23.74
N LYS A 169 -99.15 16.10 -22.59
CA LYS A 169 -98.09 16.76 -21.80
C LYS A 169 -97.13 15.76 -21.16
N ASP A 170 -97.65 14.72 -20.51
CA ASP A 170 -96.81 13.69 -19.89
C ASP A 170 -95.98 12.93 -20.95
N ARG A 171 -96.55 12.72 -22.15
CA ARG A 171 -95.81 12.18 -23.31
C ARG A 171 -94.65 13.08 -23.74
N GLN A 172 -94.88 14.39 -23.79
CA GLN A 172 -93.82 15.35 -24.15
C GLN A 172 -92.68 15.34 -23.13
N VAL A 173 -92.99 15.29 -21.82
CA VAL A 173 -91.97 15.22 -20.76
C VAL A 173 -91.12 13.96 -20.89
N PHE A 174 -91.73 12.80 -21.18
CA PHE A 174 -91.01 11.56 -21.44
C PHE A 174 -90.09 11.67 -22.65
N TYR A 175 -90.58 12.23 -23.77
CA TYR A 175 -89.77 12.42 -24.97
C TYR A 175 -88.60 13.37 -24.74
N ASP A 176 -88.82 14.49 -24.05
CA ASP A 176 -87.75 15.43 -23.72
C ASP A 176 -86.67 14.75 -22.86
N ALA A 177 -87.06 13.91 -21.90
CA ALA A 177 -86.13 13.12 -21.09
C ALA A 177 -85.34 12.10 -21.94
N SER A 178 -86.00 11.41 -22.87
CA SER A 178 -85.35 10.46 -23.80
C SER A 178 -84.33 11.17 -24.71
N LEU A 179 -84.73 12.29 -25.31
CA LEU A 179 -83.86 13.08 -26.20
C LEU A 179 -82.64 13.63 -25.45
N GLN A 180 -82.84 14.17 -24.25
CA GLN A 180 -81.74 14.63 -23.39
C GLN A 180 -80.78 13.50 -23.04
N TYR A 181 -81.32 12.30 -22.73
CA TYR A 181 -80.49 11.16 -22.40
C TYR A 181 -79.65 10.67 -23.59
N VAL A 182 -80.27 10.52 -24.76
CA VAL A 182 -79.57 10.16 -26.01
C VAL A 182 -78.50 11.19 -26.36
N PHE A 183 -78.83 12.49 -26.27
CA PHE A 183 -77.87 13.56 -26.50
C PHE A 183 -76.66 13.43 -25.58
N LYS A 184 -76.89 13.14 -24.29
CA LYS A 184 -75.81 13.07 -23.30
C LYS A 184 -74.90 11.85 -23.50
N ILE A 185 -75.46 10.71 -23.90
CA ILE A 185 -74.66 9.55 -24.31
C ILE A 185 -73.77 9.91 -25.51
N GLN A 186 -74.34 10.49 -26.56
CA GLN A 186 -73.58 10.87 -27.75
C GLN A 186 -72.50 11.90 -27.43
N GLU A 187 -72.78 12.90 -26.60
CA GLU A 187 -71.81 13.91 -26.19
C GLU A 187 -70.60 13.27 -25.49
N VAL A 188 -70.82 12.34 -24.56
CA VAL A 188 -69.70 11.65 -23.87
C VAL A 188 -68.89 10.79 -24.83
N GLN A 189 -69.54 10.13 -25.80
CA GLN A 189 -68.84 9.33 -26.82
C GLN A 189 -67.92 10.21 -27.70
N GLU A 190 -68.35 11.43 -28.04
CA GLU A 190 -67.51 12.38 -28.78
C GLU A 190 -66.40 12.96 -27.90
N ARG A 191 -66.71 13.39 -26.66
CA ARG A 191 -65.72 13.93 -25.72
C ARG A 191 -64.62 12.95 -25.38
N LYS A 192 -64.95 11.66 -25.23
CA LYS A 192 -63.99 10.58 -24.98
C LYS A 192 -62.84 10.57 -25.99
N LYS A 193 -63.07 10.97 -27.24
CA LYS A 193 -62.06 10.92 -28.31
C LYS A 193 -60.89 11.86 -28.06
N PHE A 194 -61.11 12.99 -27.38
CA PHE A 194 -60.06 13.98 -27.13
C PHE A 194 -59.75 14.15 -25.63
N GLU A 195 -60.76 14.24 -24.76
CA GLU A 195 -60.55 14.44 -23.30
C GLU A 195 -59.82 13.25 -22.64
N PHE A 196 -59.77 12.08 -23.29
CA PHE A 196 -59.01 10.92 -22.82
C PHE A 196 -57.57 10.88 -23.35
N VAL A 197 -57.36 11.34 -24.59
CA VAL A 197 -56.06 11.23 -25.28
C VAL A 197 -55.15 12.40 -24.91
N GLU A 198 -55.71 13.60 -24.76
CA GLU A 198 -54.96 14.81 -24.41
C GLU A 198 -54.15 14.69 -23.10
N PRO A 199 -54.71 14.17 -21.98
CA PRO A 199 -53.95 14.00 -20.73
C PRO A 199 -52.77 13.03 -20.88
N LEU A 200 -52.97 11.94 -21.63
CA LEU A 200 -51.93 10.94 -21.88
C LEU A 200 -50.82 11.52 -22.75
N LEU A 201 -51.18 12.24 -23.81
CA LEU A 201 -50.22 12.91 -24.69
C LEU A 201 -49.40 13.94 -23.93
N ALA A 202 -50.04 14.76 -23.10
CA ALA A 202 -49.37 15.78 -22.32
C ALA A 202 -48.41 15.17 -21.27
N PHE A 203 -48.78 14.07 -20.63
CA PHE A 203 -47.87 13.34 -19.73
C PHE A 203 -46.68 12.74 -20.48
N LEU A 204 -46.88 12.13 -21.65
CA LEU A 204 -45.80 11.61 -22.48
C LEU A 204 -44.85 12.71 -22.96
N GLN A 205 -45.38 13.88 -23.30
CA GLN A 205 -44.55 15.03 -23.64
C GLN A 205 -43.64 15.43 -22.47
N GLY A 206 -44.18 15.49 -21.25
CA GLY A 206 -43.38 15.74 -20.05
C GLY A 206 -42.29 14.68 -19.81
N LEU A 207 -42.60 13.40 -20.07
CA LEU A 207 -41.61 12.33 -20.00
C LEU A 207 -40.48 12.52 -21.03
N PHE A 208 -40.82 12.84 -22.28
CA PHE A 208 -39.83 13.07 -23.32
C PHE A 208 -38.97 14.30 -23.05
N THR A 209 -39.55 15.38 -22.52
CA THR A 209 -38.78 16.53 -22.04
C THR A 209 -37.78 16.10 -20.97
N PHE A 210 -38.21 15.36 -19.94
CA PHE A 210 -37.29 14.85 -18.91
C PHE A 210 -36.13 14.02 -19.47
N TYR A 211 -36.38 13.13 -20.42
CA TYR A 211 -35.32 12.34 -21.06
C TYR A 211 -34.38 13.19 -21.92
N HIS A 212 -34.91 14.20 -22.60
CA HIS A 212 -34.11 15.12 -23.39
C HIS A 212 -33.17 15.94 -22.51
N GLU A 213 -33.68 16.52 -21.40
CA GLU A 213 -32.84 17.24 -20.43
C GLU A 213 -31.77 16.33 -19.84
N GLY A 214 -32.10 15.06 -19.54
CA GLY A 214 -31.11 14.09 -19.08
C GLY A 214 -30.00 13.80 -20.09
N TYR A 215 -30.31 13.84 -21.39
CA TYR A 215 -29.30 13.70 -22.46
C TYR A 215 -28.41 14.94 -22.57
N GLU A 216 -29.00 16.13 -22.53
CA GLU A 216 -28.24 17.39 -22.59
C GLU A 216 -27.28 17.51 -21.39
N LEU A 217 -27.75 17.22 -20.17
CA LEU A 217 -26.91 17.20 -18.97
C LEU A 217 -25.76 16.19 -19.09
N ALA A 218 -26.00 15.01 -19.65
CA ALA A 218 -24.95 14.02 -19.87
C ALA A 218 -23.91 14.50 -20.90
N SER A 219 -24.35 15.21 -21.94
CA SER A 219 -23.49 15.83 -22.96
C SER A 219 -22.62 16.92 -22.34
N GLU A 220 -23.19 17.80 -21.52
CA GLU A 220 -22.46 18.86 -20.79
C GLU A 220 -21.43 18.30 -19.80
N PHE A 221 -21.72 17.14 -19.21
CA PHE A 221 -20.82 16.46 -18.27
C PHE A 221 -19.65 15.71 -18.94
N GLU A 222 -19.75 15.43 -20.24
CA GLU A 222 -18.79 14.58 -20.96
C GLU A 222 -17.33 15.10 -20.91
N PRO A 223 -17.03 16.41 -21.08
CA PRO A 223 -15.66 16.91 -20.99
C PRO A 223 -15.03 16.66 -19.61
N TYR A 224 -15.79 16.88 -18.54
CA TYR A 224 -15.32 16.63 -17.17
C TYR A 224 -15.05 15.13 -16.95
N LYS A 225 -15.96 14.27 -17.39
CA LYS A 225 -15.80 12.81 -17.32
C LYS A 225 -14.54 12.34 -18.04
N GLN A 226 -14.25 12.84 -19.24
CA GLN A 226 -13.05 12.49 -19.99
C GLN A 226 -11.78 12.92 -19.27
N GLN A 227 -11.77 14.15 -18.74
CA GLN A 227 -10.64 14.64 -17.94
C GLN A 227 -10.42 13.81 -16.68
N LEU A 228 -11.50 13.45 -15.97
CA LEU A 228 -11.42 12.62 -14.77
C LEU A 228 -10.90 11.22 -15.10
N GLN A 229 -11.34 10.61 -16.20
CA GLN A 229 -10.84 9.31 -16.66
C GLN A 229 -9.34 9.35 -16.97
N PHE A 230 -8.87 10.40 -17.64
CA PHE A 230 -7.45 10.61 -17.88
C PHE A 230 -6.65 10.74 -16.59
N ASN A 231 -7.14 11.56 -15.64
CA ASN A 231 -6.51 11.75 -14.33
C ASN A 231 -6.43 10.43 -13.55
N LEU A 232 -7.50 9.64 -13.54
CA LEU A 232 -7.53 8.32 -12.89
C LEU A 232 -6.54 7.34 -13.52
N GLN A 233 -6.39 7.35 -14.84
CA GLN A 233 -5.43 6.49 -15.52
C GLN A 233 -3.99 6.90 -15.17
N ASN A 234 -3.69 8.20 -15.12
CA ASN A 234 -2.40 8.69 -14.68
C ASN A 234 -2.10 8.32 -13.24
N ALA A 235 -3.08 8.44 -12.34
CA ALA A 235 -2.92 8.02 -10.94
C ALA A 235 -2.60 6.53 -10.82
N ARG A 236 -3.26 5.67 -11.61
CA ARG A 236 -2.96 4.22 -11.67
C ARG A 236 -1.55 3.95 -12.19
N ASN A 237 -1.14 4.61 -13.27
CA ASN A 237 0.19 4.45 -13.85
C ASN A 237 1.29 4.90 -12.86
N ASN A 238 1.07 6.02 -12.19
CA ASN A 238 1.97 6.54 -11.16
C ASN A 238 2.07 5.57 -9.99
N PHE A 239 0.95 5.05 -9.50
CA PHE A 239 0.94 4.04 -8.43
C PHE A 239 1.76 2.81 -8.80
N GLU A 240 1.58 2.23 -9.98
CA GLU A 240 2.33 1.04 -10.40
C GLU A 240 3.84 1.33 -10.51
N SER A 241 4.22 2.51 -11.03
CA SER A 241 5.62 2.94 -11.09
C SER A 241 6.23 3.11 -9.69
N THR A 242 5.58 3.89 -8.82
CA THR A 242 6.02 4.13 -7.44
C THR A 242 6.07 2.82 -6.65
N ARG A 243 5.08 1.94 -6.81
CA ARG A 243 5.08 0.62 -6.16
C ARG A 243 6.27 -0.21 -6.59
N ALA A 244 6.59 -0.27 -7.89
CA ALA A 244 7.74 -1.01 -8.38
C ALA A 244 9.06 -0.46 -7.82
N GLU A 245 9.18 0.85 -7.70
CA GLU A 245 10.34 1.50 -7.08
C GLU A 245 10.44 1.22 -5.58
N VAL A 246 9.33 1.33 -4.84
CA VAL A 246 9.27 1.00 -3.40
C VAL A 246 9.58 -0.48 -3.17
N GLU A 247 9.06 -1.38 -3.99
CA GLU A 247 9.40 -2.81 -3.92
C GLU A 247 10.89 -3.06 -4.21
N ARG A 248 11.47 -2.34 -5.18
CA ARG A 248 12.90 -2.41 -5.48
C ARG A 248 13.74 -1.88 -4.33
N LEU A 249 13.34 -0.78 -3.71
CA LEU A 249 14.00 -0.22 -2.52
C LEU A 249 13.93 -1.20 -1.35
N MET A 250 12.75 -1.78 -1.07
CA MET A 250 12.57 -2.80 -0.04
C MET A 250 13.48 -4.01 -0.28
N LYS A 251 13.54 -4.52 -1.53
CA LYS A 251 14.43 -5.64 -1.89
C LYS A 251 15.89 -5.29 -1.67
N ARG A 252 16.31 -4.08 -2.07
CA ARG A 252 17.68 -3.57 -1.84
C ARG A 252 18.02 -3.52 -0.35
N ILE A 253 17.15 -2.93 0.47
CA ILE A 253 17.36 -2.82 1.93
C ILE A 253 17.40 -4.22 2.57
N ARG A 254 16.54 -5.15 2.15
CA ARG A 254 16.55 -6.54 2.65
C ARG A 254 17.84 -7.30 2.28
N SER A 255 18.42 -7.01 1.12
CA SER A 255 19.67 -7.63 0.67
C SER A 255 20.95 -6.92 1.17
N ALA A 256 20.82 -5.74 1.76
CA ALA A 256 21.97 -5.03 2.28
C ALA A 256 22.52 -5.76 3.52
N GLU A 257 23.84 -5.91 3.62
CA GLU A 257 24.51 -6.42 4.81
C GLU A 257 24.18 -5.54 6.04
N GLU A 258 24.33 -6.06 7.27
CA GLU A 258 23.95 -5.40 8.53
C GLU A 258 24.53 -3.98 8.74
N ASP A 259 25.48 -3.56 7.90
CA ASP A 259 26.15 -2.25 7.91
C ASP A 259 25.39 -1.14 7.16
N PHE A 260 24.18 -1.38 6.61
CA PHE A 260 23.37 -0.32 6.01
C PHE A 260 22.86 0.67 7.07
N LYS A 261 23.62 1.75 7.31
CA LYS A 261 23.19 2.89 8.12
C LYS A 261 22.43 3.89 7.24
N ALA A 262 21.18 4.17 7.60
CA ALA A 262 20.44 5.27 7.00
C ALA A 262 21.15 6.61 7.30
N PRO A 263 21.02 7.64 6.45
CA PRO A 263 21.51 8.97 6.75
C PRO A 263 20.86 9.48 8.05
N SER A 264 21.67 9.67 9.07
CA SER A 264 21.24 10.22 10.36
C SER A 264 21.91 11.58 10.58
N CYS A 265 21.18 12.52 11.18
CA CYS A 265 21.79 13.75 11.69
C CYS A 265 22.64 13.48 12.94
N PHE A 266 22.46 12.32 13.58
CA PHE A 266 23.22 11.90 14.74
C PHE A 266 24.47 11.10 14.33
N THR A 267 25.53 11.22 15.12
CA THR A 267 26.74 10.40 14.92
C THR A 267 26.47 8.94 15.23
N MET A 268 25.62 8.67 16.22
CA MET A 268 25.14 7.34 16.53
C MET A 268 23.73 7.43 17.14
N GLU A 269 22.86 6.50 16.77
CA GLU A 269 21.56 6.35 17.37
C GLU A 269 21.16 4.86 17.45
N GLY A 270 20.24 4.55 18.36
CA GLY A 270 19.70 3.21 18.52
C GLY A 270 19.32 2.90 19.96
N TYR A 271 18.84 1.68 20.16
CA TYR A 271 18.40 1.23 21.48
C TYR A 271 19.58 0.82 22.37
N LEU A 272 19.56 1.30 23.62
CA LEU A 272 20.42 0.87 24.70
C LEU A 272 19.58 0.51 25.93
N TYR A 273 20.08 -0.40 26.75
CA TYR A 273 19.52 -0.67 28.07
C TYR A 273 20.33 0.05 29.13
N ILE A 274 19.67 0.69 30.09
CA ILE A 274 20.31 1.49 31.12
C ILE A 274 20.00 0.91 32.48
N GLN A 275 21.04 0.79 33.30
CA GLN A 275 20.91 0.26 34.65
C GLN A 275 20.41 1.35 35.60
N GLU A 276 19.15 1.25 35.98
CA GLU A 276 18.55 2.06 37.04
C GLU A 276 18.74 1.39 38.39
N LYS A 277 19.28 2.13 39.35
CA LYS A 277 19.36 1.68 40.75
C LYS A 277 18.00 1.87 41.41
N ARG A 278 17.45 0.81 42.01
CA ARG A 278 16.23 0.83 42.82
C ARG A 278 16.57 0.44 44.27
N PRO A 279 15.69 0.74 45.25
CA PRO A 279 15.90 0.35 46.65
C PRO A 279 16.13 -1.16 46.85
N LEU A 280 15.57 -2.00 45.97
CA LEU A 280 15.68 -3.47 45.97
C LEU A 280 16.31 -3.98 44.66
N GLY A 281 17.56 -3.59 44.41
CA GLY A 281 18.37 -4.09 43.28
C GLY A 281 18.45 -3.12 42.10
N SER A 282 18.78 -3.63 40.92
CA SER A 282 18.89 -2.82 39.70
C SER A 282 17.95 -3.32 38.62
N VAL A 283 17.29 -2.40 37.91
CA VAL A 283 16.45 -2.70 36.75
C VAL A 283 17.14 -2.18 35.50
N TRP A 284 16.97 -2.91 34.40
CA TRP A 284 17.46 -2.49 33.09
C TRP A 284 16.28 -2.01 32.26
N THR A 285 16.25 -0.73 31.94
CA THR A 285 15.19 -0.10 31.17
C THR A 285 15.70 0.20 29.78
N ARG A 286 14.88 -0.07 28.75
CA ARG A 286 15.24 0.19 27.36
C ARG A 286 14.92 1.63 26.98
N TYR A 287 15.92 2.34 26.45
CA TYR A 287 15.76 3.70 25.93
C TYR A 287 16.20 3.75 24.47
N TYR A 288 15.58 4.65 23.70
CA TYR A 288 16.14 5.08 22.43
C TYR A 288 17.14 6.20 22.69
N CYS A 289 18.40 5.98 22.31
CA CYS A 289 19.48 6.90 22.59
C CYS A 289 20.02 7.52 21.31
N THR A 290 20.40 8.79 21.36
CA THR A 290 21.08 9.48 20.26
C THR A 290 22.34 10.18 20.77
N TYR A 291 23.36 10.27 19.94
CA TYR A 291 24.61 10.96 20.25
C TYR A 291 25.09 11.81 19.08
N GLU A 292 25.43 13.05 19.37
CA GLU A 292 26.00 14.00 18.42
C GLU A 292 27.44 14.37 18.84
N LYS A 293 28.43 14.00 18.01
CA LYS A 293 29.86 14.19 18.34
C LYS A 293 30.30 15.66 18.34
N SER A 294 29.72 16.51 17.49
CA SER A 294 30.04 17.94 17.42
C SER A 294 29.73 18.66 18.74
N SER A 295 28.60 18.34 19.37
CA SER A 295 28.13 18.93 20.62
C SER A 295 28.44 18.09 21.87
N LYS A 296 28.90 16.85 21.68
CA LYS A 296 29.02 15.80 22.73
C LYS A 296 27.71 15.56 23.47
N MET A 297 26.57 15.79 22.81
CA MET A 297 25.25 15.64 23.41
C MET A 297 24.78 14.19 23.29
N PHE A 298 24.43 13.59 24.42
CA PHE A 298 23.81 12.28 24.53
C PHE A 298 22.38 12.44 25.03
N THR A 299 21.41 11.93 24.27
CA THR A 299 19.98 12.07 24.57
C THR A 299 19.35 10.70 24.77
N MET A 300 18.44 10.59 25.74
CA MET A 300 17.74 9.36 26.09
C MET A 300 16.23 9.58 26.11
N SER A 301 15.49 8.77 25.34
CA SER A 301 14.03 8.81 25.25
C SER A 301 13.43 7.49 25.69
N ASN A 302 12.54 7.52 26.70
CA ASN A 302 11.85 6.32 27.17
C ASN A 302 10.76 5.93 26.17
N THR A 303 10.75 4.67 25.72
CA THR A 303 9.79 4.17 24.71
C THR A 303 8.66 3.31 25.31
N GLU A 304 8.67 3.03 26.61
CA GLU A 304 7.73 2.11 27.28
C GLU A 304 6.62 2.83 28.09
N ALA A 305 6.58 4.16 28.07
CA ALA A 305 5.43 4.90 28.58
C ALA A 305 4.20 4.53 27.72
N ARG A 306 3.30 3.71 28.29
CA ARG A 306 2.03 3.32 27.65
C ARG A 306 1.29 4.58 27.16
N PRO A 307 0.74 4.59 25.94
CA PRO A 307 -0.10 5.68 25.43
C PRO A 307 -1.51 5.58 26.06
N ALA A 308 -1.61 5.59 27.39
CA ALA A 308 -2.89 5.47 28.10
C ALA A 308 -3.53 6.82 28.47
N SER A 309 -3.01 7.93 27.96
CA SER A 309 -3.66 9.23 28.08
C SER A 309 -3.34 10.12 26.89
N ARG A 310 -3.83 9.74 25.70
CA ARG A 310 -4.04 10.70 24.61
C ARG A 310 -5.26 11.56 24.94
N GLN A 311 -5.10 12.50 25.86
CA GLN A 311 -5.86 13.75 25.83
C GLN A 311 -4.87 14.84 25.44
N ASN A 312 -5.17 15.51 24.33
CA ASN A 312 -4.53 16.75 23.87
C ASN A 312 -3.06 16.68 23.41
N GLY A 313 -2.67 15.67 22.63
CA GLY A 313 -1.54 15.78 21.69
C GLY A 313 -0.12 16.05 22.25
N VAL A 314 0.08 16.19 23.56
CA VAL A 314 1.39 16.45 24.16
C VAL A 314 1.95 15.15 24.74
N VAL A 315 3.06 14.69 24.17
CA VAL A 315 3.82 13.54 24.69
C VAL A 315 4.52 13.95 25.98
N ASN A 316 3.96 13.53 27.12
CA ASN A 316 4.59 13.75 28.44
C ASN A 316 5.74 12.75 28.64
N GLY A 317 6.94 13.18 28.24
CA GLY A 317 8.20 12.50 28.51
C GLY A 317 9.33 13.21 27.78
N ALA A 318 9.71 14.39 28.25
CA ALA A 318 10.82 15.14 27.65
C ALA A 318 12.09 14.26 27.67
N PRO A 319 12.83 14.19 26.55
CA PRO A 319 14.04 13.39 26.49
C PRO A 319 15.09 13.92 27.46
N GLU A 320 15.77 13.02 28.17
CA GLU A 320 16.87 13.41 29.06
C GLU A 320 18.11 13.70 28.22
N MET A 321 18.71 14.89 28.39
CA MET A 321 19.86 15.34 27.62
C MET A 321 21.08 15.49 28.53
N PHE A 322 22.22 14.97 28.10
CA PHE A 322 23.46 14.93 28.85
C PHE A 322 24.65 15.31 27.98
N ARG A 323 25.60 16.07 28.54
CA ARG A 323 26.90 16.29 27.89
C ARG A 323 27.88 15.21 28.32
N LEU A 324 28.42 14.46 27.36
CA LEU A 324 29.36 13.38 27.61
C LEU A 324 30.73 13.92 28.08
N ARG A 325 31.22 13.41 29.22
CA ARG A 325 32.60 13.62 29.69
C ARG A 325 33.53 12.51 29.24
N SER A 326 33.16 11.27 29.53
CA SER A 326 33.98 10.10 29.26
C SER A 326 33.11 8.88 28.95
N CYS A 327 33.65 7.96 28.16
CA CYS A 327 33.01 6.69 27.80
C CYS A 327 34.05 5.58 27.99
N VAL A 328 33.76 4.60 28.83
CA VAL A 328 34.71 3.55 29.20
C VAL A 328 34.02 2.22 29.16
N ARG A 329 34.72 1.22 28.63
CA ARG A 329 34.20 -0.13 28.61
C ARG A 329 34.10 -0.69 30.03
N ARG A 330 32.94 -1.23 30.41
CA ARG A 330 32.76 -1.88 31.71
C ARG A 330 33.40 -3.27 31.70
N LYS A 331 34.09 -3.62 32.78
CA LYS A 331 34.76 -4.92 32.93
C LYS A 331 33.72 -6.04 33.04
N THR A 332 33.98 -7.17 32.39
CA THR A 332 33.04 -8.30 32.33
C THR A 332 32.78 -8.93 33.70
N ASP A 333 33.74 -8.85 34.62
CA ASP A 333 33.64 -9.37 35.99
C ASP A 333 32.94 -8.41 36.97
N SER A 334 32.76 -7.14 36.61
CA SER A 334 32.06 -6.17 37.45
C SER A 334 30.53 -6.16 37.28
N ILE A 335 30.01 -6.88 36.28
CA ILE A 335 28.56 -6.91 35.99
C ILE A 335 28.14 -8.19 35.27
N ASP A 336 27.06 -8.84 35.73
CA ASP A 336 26.50 -10.04 35.10
C ASP A 336 25.58 -9.70 33.90
N LYS A 337 26.13 -8.93 32.96
CA LYS A 337 25.50 -8.54 31.68
C LYS A 337 26.54 -8.38 30.58
N ARG A 338 26.17 -8.74 29.35
CA ARG A 338 27.03 -8.65 28.17
C ARG A 338 26.95 -7.27 27.52
N PHE A 339 28.04 -6.87 26.88
CA PHE A 339 28.13 -5.66 26.05
C PHE A 339 27.94 -4.32 26.80
N CYS A 340 28.33 -4.30 28.08
CA CYS A 340 28.18 -3.11 28.92
C CYS A 340 29.33 -2.11 28.76
N PHE A 341 29.00 -0.83 28.90
CA PHE A 341 29.93 0.28 28.96
C PHE A 341 29.37 1.38 29.86
N ASP A 342 30.25 2.22 30.36
CA ASP A 342 29.93 3.30 31.27
C ASP A 342 30.15 4.62 30.59
N ILE A 343 29.23 5.55 30.82
CA ILE A 343 29.44 6.95 30.49
C ILE A 343 29.45 7.78 31.77
N GLU A 344 30.30 8.81 31.75
CA GLU A 344 30.23 9.91 32.71
C GLU A 344 29.69 11.13 31.98
N VAL A 345 28.74 11.81 32.61
CA VAL A 345 28.07 12.97 32.05
C VAL A 345 28.29 14.19 32.94
N VAL A 346 28.11 15.39 32.40
CA VAL A 346 28.33 16.64 33.15
C VAL A 346 27.27 16.86 34.22
N GLU A 347 26.03 16.50 33.92
CA GLU A 347 24.84 16.85 34.69
C GLU A 347 24.56 15.88 35.85
N ARG A 348 25.18 14.69 35.87
CA ARG A 348 25.00 13.68 36.92
C ARG A 348 26.32 13.30 37.56
N HIS A 349 26.31 13.19 38.89
CA HIS A 349 27.43 12.67 39.66
C HIS A 349 27.36 11.14 39.67
N GLY A 350 28.35 10.50 39.06
CA GLY A 350 28.47 9.05 38.96
C GLY A 350 28.33 8.53 37.52
N VAL A 351 28.66 7.26 37.35
CA VAL A 351 28.64 6.57 36.06
C VAL A 351 27.24 6.08 35.72
N ILE A 352 26.84 6.26 34.46
CA ILE A 352 25.63 5.65 33.89
C ILE A 352 26.07 4.37 33.17
N THR A 353 25.56 3.23 33.64
CA THR A 353 25.82 1.94 33.00
C THR A 353 24.87 1.71 31.84
N LEU A 354 25.42 1.48 30.66
CA LEU A 354 24.70 1.20 29.42
C LEU A 354 24.99 -0.23 28.95
N GLN A 355 24.03 -0.86 28.30
CA GLN A 355 24.15 -2.16 27.65
C GLN A 355 23.72 -2.05 26.19
N ALA A 356 24.63 -2.41 25.29
CA ALA A 356 24.37 -2.48 23.85
C ALA A 356 23.76 -3.83 23.44
N LEU A 357 23.19 -3.87 22.23
CA LEU A 357 22.51 -5.06 21.71
C LEU A 357 23.47 -6.19 21.26
N SER A 358 24.68 -5.81 20.85
CA SER A 358 25.73 -6.72 20.40
C SER A 358 27.12 -6.14 20.66
N GLU A 359 28.16 -6.96 20.53
CA GLU A 359 29.55 -6.49 20.65
C GLU A 359 29.91 -5.49 19.54
N ALA A 360 29.44 -5.71 18.31
CA ALA A 360 29.62 -4.77 17.21
C ALA A 360 28.92 -3.43 17.52
N ASN A 361 27.67 -3.48 18.01
CA ASN A 361 26.92 -2.29 18.39
C ASN A 361 27.59 -1.52 19.54
N ARG A 362 28.11 -2.23 20.57
CA ARG A 362 28.90 -1.62 21.65
C ARG A 362 30.13 -0.90 21.13
N ARG A 363 30.88 -1.51 20.20
CA ARG A 363 32.06 -0.90 19.60
C ARG A 363 31.72 0.37 18.84
N LEU A 364 30.64 0.36 18.05
CA LEU A 364 30.16 1.55 17.35
C LEU A 364 29.78 2.68 18.32
N TRP A 365 29.08 2.36 19.41
CA TRP A 365 28.75 3.34 20.45
C TRP A 365 30.00 3.91 21.14
N MET A 366 30.96 3.05 21.48
CA MET A 366 32.24 3.46 22.08
C MET A 366 33.07 4.31 21.12
N GLU A 367 33.14 3.95 19.83
CA GLU A 367 33.88 4.69 18.81
C GLU A 367 33.26 6.08 18.56
N ALA A 368 31.93 6.15 18.48
CA ALA A 368 31.22 7.42 18.36
C ALA A 368 31.54 8.34 19.56
N MET A 369 31.64 7.77 20.76
CA MET A 369 31.87 8.45 22.03
C MET A 369 33.36 8.55 22.45
N ASP A 370 34.31 8.23 21.55
CA ASP A 370 35.76 8.25 21.81
C ASP A 370 36.21 7.42 23.05
N GLY A 371 35.64 6.23 23.26
CA GLY A 371 35.85 5.40 24.44
C GLY A 371 37.14 4.55 24.45
N LYS A 372 37.57 4.07 25.64
CA LYS A 372 38.93 3.49 25.90
C LYS A 372 38.94 2.00 26.35
N GLU A 373 40.05 1.28 26.08
CA GLU A 373 40.37 -0.15 26.47
C GLU A 373 41.61 -0.24 27.43
N PRO A 374 41.81 -1.34 28.23
CA PRO A 374 42.92 -1.48 29.21
C PRO A 374 44.29 -2.02 28.68
N LYS A 375 45.47 -1.64 29.26
CA LYS A 375 46.86 -1.96 28.79
C LYS A 375 47.78 -2.69 29.81
N CYS A 376 48.40 -3.84 29.47
CA CYS A 376 49.19 -4.70 30.42
C CYS A 376 50.74 -4.69 30.33
N ILE A 377 51.36 -4.54 29.15
CA ILE A 377 52.82 -4.67 28.98
C ILE A 377 53.57 -3.49 29.59
N GLU A 378 53.04 -2.28 29.40
CA GLU A 378 53.57 -1.03 29.96
C GLU A 378 53.71 -1.10 31.48
N LEU A 379 52.76 -1.74 32.16
CA LEU A 379 52.82 -1.95 33.59
C LEU A 379 53.99 -2.84 34.02
N VAL A 380 54.31 -3.90 33.25
CA VAL A 380 55.44 -4.78 33.57
C VAL A 380 56.76 -4.04 33.41
N GLU A 381 56.88 -3.16 32.41
CA GLU A 381 58.10 -2.39 32.18
C GLU A 381 58.36 -1.33 33.25
N THR A 382 57.30 -0.69 33.75
CA THR A 382 57.45 0.43 34.70
C THR A 382 57.72 -0.04 36.14
N ARG A 383 57.13 -1.15 36.59
CA ARG A 383 57.25 -1.64 37.99
C ARG A 383 57.82 -3.05 38.15
N GLY A 384 57.91 -3.81 37.06
CA GLY A 384 58.27 -5.23 37.09
C GLY A 384 59.65 -5.56 36.56
N ILE A 385 60.30 -4.63 35.85
CA ILE A 385 61.49 -4.92 35.03
C ILE A 385 62.68 -5.47 35.82
N THR A 386 62.83 -5.10 37.10
CA THR A 386 63.90 -5.56 38.00
C THR A 386 63.53 -6.78 38.84
N THR A 387 62.32 -7.33 38.68
CA THR A 387 61.86 -8.48 39.47
C THR A 387 62.66 -9.73 39.12
N LEU A 388 63.32 -10.33 40.11
CA LEU A 388 64.07 -11.57 39.96
C LEU A 388 63.22 -12.69 39.33
N GLY A 389 63.70 -13.26 38.22
CA GLY A 389 63.01 -14.33 37.52
C GLY A 389 61.69 -13.88 36.89
N LEU A 390 61.61 -12.65 36.38
CA LEU A 390 60.47 -12.15 35.62
C LEU A 390 60.10 -13.13 34.49
N TYR A 391 58.81 -13.46 34.32
CA TYR A 391 58.33 -14.53 33.43
C TYR A 391 58.73 -15.97 33.79
N ARG A 392 59.75 -16.21 34.62
CA ARG A 392 60.09 -17.55 35.12
C ARG A 392 59.19 -17.95 36.29
N THR A 393 58.97 -17.03 37.23
CA THR A 393 58.13 -17.28 38.40
C THR A 393 56.64 -17.24 38.05
N GLY A 394 55.88 -18.22 38.55
CA GLY A 394 54.44 -18.32 38.32
C GLY A 394 53.64 -17.44 39.29
N GLY A 395 52.62 -16.75 38.76
CA GLY A 395 51.59 -16.11 39.57
C GLY A 395 50.57 -17.14 40.08
N VAL A 396 49.76 -16.75 41.06
CA VAL A 396 48.71 -17.62 41.60
C VAL A 396 47.68 -17.91 40.51
N ASN A 397 47.51 -19.19 40.13
CA ASN A 397 46.68 -19.59 38.97
C ASN A 397 45.26 -19.01 38.99
N SER A 398 44.61 -18.92 40.16
CA SER A 398 43.27 -18.32 40.28
C SER A 398 43.26 -16.82 39.96
N LYS A 399 44.32 -16.08 40.35
CA LYS A 399 44.51 -14.67 39.98
C LYS A 399 44.90 -14.52 38.51
N VAL A 400 45.70 -15.43 37.98
CA VAL A 400 46.09 -15.46 36.55
C VAL A 400 44.87 -15.68 35.68
N GLN A 401 44.02 -16.67 35.98
CA GLN A 401 42.78 -16.91 35.23
C GLN A 401 41.81 -15.73 35.34
N ARG A 402 41.69 -15.11 36.52
CA ARG A 402 40.94 -13.86 36.66
C ARG A 402 41.50 -12.75 35.77
N LEU A 403 42.81 -12.52 35.75
CA LEU A 403 43.44 -11.52 34.89
C LEU A 403 43.26 -11.84 33.40
N MET A 404 43.37 -13.12 33.03
CA MET A 404 43.16 -13.61 31.67
C MET A 404 41.76 -13.28 31.16
N THR A 405 40.74 -13.52 31.98
CA THR A 405 39.34 -13.27 31.63
C THR A 405 39.01 -11.77 31.66
N SER A 406 39.53 -11.03 32.65
CA SER A 406 39.16 -9.63 32.89
C SER A 406 39.94 -8.61 32.06
N VAL A 407 41.16 -8.94 31.60
CA VAL A 407 42.06 -7.97 30.95
C VAL A 407 42.64 -8.46 29.62
N LEU A 408 43.06 -9.73 29.49
CA LEU A 408 43.89 -10.16 28.35
C LEU A 408 43.14 -10.85 27.19
N TYR A 409 42.12 -11.69 27.46
CA TYR A 409 41.37 -12.39 26.40
C TYR A 409 40.18 -11.62 25.84
N PHE A 410 40.11 -10.31 26.03
CA PHE A 410 39.13 -9.48 25.36
C PHE A 410 39.81 -8.57 24.32
N PRO A 411 39.92 -8.97 23.04
CA PRO A 411 40.67 -8.22 22.03
C PRO A 411 39.75 -7.15 21.39
N VAL A 412 40.11 -5.87 21.50
CA VAL A 412 40.95 -5.10 20.55
C VAL A 412 40.26 -4.80 19.21
N ALA A 413 39.68 -3.60 19.13
CA ALA A 413 39.92 -2.54 18.13
C ALA A 413 39.15 -1.30 18.63
N ALA A 414 39.68 -0.10 18.81
CA ALA A 414 41.02 0.45 18.72
C ALA A 414 41.07 1.71 19.63
N THR A 415 42.29 2.22 19.88
CA THR A 415 42.61 3.56 20.40
C THR A 415 42.19 3.93 21.84
N ALA A 416 42.95 3.44 22.82
CA ALA A 416 43.03 4.03 24.17
C ALA A 416 44.15 5.09 24.24
N PRO A 417 43.88 6.35 24.67
CA PRO A 417 44.87 7.29 25.19
C PRO A 417 45.63 6.74 26.41
N PRO A 418 46.80 7.31 26.77
CA PRO A 418 47.86 6.61 27.48
C PRO A 418 47.58 6.17 28.92
N ASP A 419 46.67 6.82 29.66
CA ASP A 419 46.78 6.83 31.13
C ASP A 419 45.70 6.03 31.90
N MET A 420 45.30 4.87 31.38
CA MET A 420 44.56 3.90 32.20
C MET A 420 45.58 3.04 32.96
N GLN A 421 45.99 3.52 34.14
CA GLN A 421 46.80 2.73 35.06
C GLN A 421 45.98 1.53 35.54
N LEU A 422 46.45 0.32 35.23
CA LEU A 422 46.05 -0.86 35.99
C LEU A 422 46.37 -0.57 37.45
N ASP A 423 45.41 -0.79 38.35
CA ASP A 423 45.62 -0.68 39.80
C ASP A 423 46.85 -1.49 40.19
N ALA A 424 47.91 -0.75 40.58
CA ALA A 424 49.22 -1.31 40.80
C ALA A 424 49.24 -2.25 42.01
N ASP A 425 48.31 -2.07 42.96
CA ASP A 425 48.22 -2.86 44.18
C ASP A 425 47.33 -4.11 44.01
N ALA A 426 46.44 -4.12 43.01
CA ALA A 426 45.53 -5.24 42.77
C ALA A 426 46.21 -6.48 42.17
N TRP A 427 47.25 -6.29 41.38
CA TRP A 427 47.90 -7.37 40.62
C TRP A 427 49.39 -7.37 40.87
N ASP A 428 49.93 -8.46 41.41
CA ASP A 428 51.38 -8.62 41.54
C ASP A 428 52.05 -8.90 40.17
N ASN A 429 53.35 -8.60 40.05
CA ASN A 429 54.11 -8.77 38.80
C ASN A 429 54.11 -10.22 38.28
N LYS A 430 54.05 -11.22 39.17
CA LYS A 430 54.03 -12.64 38.77
C LYS A 430 52.70 -13.02 38.15
N THR A 431 51.60 -12.46 38.64
CA THR A 431 50.27 -12.63 38.06
C THR A 431 50.19 -12.01 36.66
N ILE A 432 50.69 -10.79 36.46
CA ILE A 432 50.65 -10.14 35.13
C ILE A 432 51.51 -10.84 34.10
N THR A 433 52.75 -11.16 34.45
CA THR A 433 53.64 -11.90 33.54
C THR A 433 53.16 -13.31 33.25
N SER A 434 52.52 -13.98 34.21
CA SER A 434 51.87 -15.27 33.97
C SER A 434 50.63 -15.14 33.10
N GLY A 435 49.87 -14.06 33.24
CA GLY A 435 48.77 -13.73 32.35
C GLY A 435 49.25 -13.51 30.91
N LEU A 436 50.25 -12.65 30.71
CA LEU A 436 50.81 -12.40 29.37
C LEU A 436 51.31 -13.69 28.70
N LYS A 437 52.01 -14.58 29.44
CA LYS A 437 52.39 -15.90 28.91
C LYS A 437 51.19 -16.74 28.51
N ASN A 438 50.17 -16.77 29.35
CA ASN A 438 48.96 -17.55 29.11
C ASN A 438 48.19 -17.01 27.90
N TYR A 439 48.14 -15.68 27.73
CA TYR A 439 47.55 -15.03 26.57
C TYR A 439 48.12 -15.59 25.27
N PHE A 440 49.44 -15.50 25.09
CA PHE A 440 50.12 -16.00 23.90
C PHE A 440 50.01 -17.52 23.73
N ARG A 441 49.96 -18.26 24.85
CA ARG A 441 49.82 -19.72 24.85
C ARG A 441 48.46 -20.21 24.37
N CYS A 442 47.38 -19.52 24.69
CA CYS A 442 46.02 -19.95 24.32
C CYS A 442 45.46 -19.23 23.09
N LEU A 443 46.28 -18.48 22.35
CA LEU A 443 45.88 -18.05 21.01
C LEU A 443 45.49 -19.29 20.18
N ALA A 444 44.43 -19.17 19.36
CA ALA A 444 43.99 -20.27 18.50
C ALA A 444 45.13 -20.78 17.59
N GLU A 445 46.00 -19.88 17.17
CA GLU A 445 47.25 -20.18 16.48
C GLU A 445 48.44 -19.53 17.22
N PRO A 446 49.61 -20.20 17.34
CA PRO A 446 50.81 -19.57 17.88
C PRO A 446 51.21 -18.34 17.06
N VAL A 447 51.87 -17.37 17.70
CA VAL A 447 52.29 -16.12 17.04
C VAL A 447 53.15 -16.40 15.80
N LEU A 448 54.03 -17.40 15.88
CA LEU A 448 54.89 -17.83 14.77
C LEU A 448 54.22 -18.80 13.78
N THR A 449 52.90 -18.99 13.90
CA THR A 449 52.01 -19.81 13.05
C THR A 449 52.32 -21.30 13.02
N TYR A 450 51.31 -22.15 12.84
CA TYR A 450 51.55 -23.57 12.60
C TYR A 450 52.17 -23.80 11.22
N ARG A 451 51.78 -22.96 10.24
CA ARG A 451 52.24 -23.05 8.85
C ARG A 451 53.76 -22.93 8.70
N LEU A 452 54.38 -21.95 9.38
CA LEU A 452 55.82 -21.70 9.26
C LEU A 452 56.66 -22.49 10.28
N HIS A 453 56.03 -23.23 11.20
CA HIS A 453 56.71 -23.93 12.30
C HIS A 453 57.86 -24.82 11.80
N LYS A 454 57.61 -25.68 10.81
CA LYS A 454 58.64 -26.59 10.26
C LYS A 454 59.80 -25.81 9.62
N GLU A 455 59.52 -24.68 8.96
CA GLU A 455 60.54 -23.85 8.33
C GLU A 455 61.42 -23.15 9.37
N PHE A 456 60.83 -22.64 10.47
CA PHE A 456 61.59 -22.05 11.56
C PHE A 456 62.52 -23.06 12.25
N ILE A 457 62.04 -24.28 12.50
CA ILE A 457 62.86 -25.35 13.08
C ILE A 457 64.00 -25.76 12.13
N LYS A 458 63.72 -25.84 10.82
CA LYS A 458 64.74 -26.11 9.81
C LYS A 458 65.78 -24.99 9.77
N ALA A 459 65.33 -23.73 9.82
CA ALA A 459 66.22 -22.58 9.84
C ALA A 459 67.17 -22.61 11.05
N ALA A 460 66.66 -22.92 12.25
CA ALA A 460 67.45 -23.02 13.47
C ALA A 460 68.50 -24.14 13.47
N LYS A 461 68.37 -25.13 12.57
CA LYS A 461 69.30 -26.27 12.44
C LYS A 461 70.49 -25.99 11.52
N TYR A 462 70.53 -24.86 10.80
CA TYR A 462 71.68 -24.52 9.96
C TYR A 462 72.93 -24.26 10.80
N ASP A 463 74.06 -24.88 10.45
CA ASP A 463 75.32 -24.75 11.20
C ASP A 463 75.90 -23.32 11.13
N ASP A 464 75.74 -22.63 10.00
CA ASP A 464 76.20 -21.25 9.83
C ASP A 464 75.29 -20.25 10.57
N GLN A 465 75.86 -19.55 11.56
CA GLN A 465 75.14 -18.59 12.40
C GLN A 465 74.57 -17.41 11.60
N LYS A 466 75.30 -16.87 10.62
CA LYS A 466 74.85 -15.72 9.82
C LYS A 466 73.67 -16.12 8.91
N TYR A 467 73.73 -17.30 8.33
CA TYR A 467 72.69 -17.88 7.51
C TYR A 467 71.44 -18.19 8.34
N ARG A 468 71.60 -18.74 9.55
CA ARG A 468 70.52 -19.01 10.51
C ARG A 468 69.72 -17.74 10.81
N VAL A 469 70.40 -16.63 11.12
CA VAL A 469 69.77 -15.32 11.38
C VAL A 469 69.01 -14.82 10.15
N ARG A 470 69.62 -14.88 8.95
CA ARG A 470 68.97 -14.44 7.70
C ARG A 470 67.73 -15.27 7.34
N ALA A 471 67.78 -16.59 7.55
CA ALA A 471 66.67 -17.48 7.28
C ALA A 471 65.50 -17.22 8.24
N ILE A 472 65.77 -17.08 9.55
CA ILE A 472 64.75 -16.75 10.55
C ILE A 472 64.14 -15.37 10.27
N HIS A 473 64.97 -14.38 9.92
CA HIS A 473 64.53 -13.06 9.49
C HIS A 473 63.53 -13.15 8.33
N ALA A 474 63.88 -13.85 7.24
CA ALA A 474 63.00 -13.99 6.09
C ALA A 474 61.66 -14.65 6.45
N LEU A 475 61.65 -15.59 7.40
CA LEU A 475 60.42 -16.23 7.88
C LEU A 475 59.56 -15.30 8.74
N VAL A 476 60.15 -14.45 9.57
CA VAL A 476 59.40 -13.43 10.34
C VAL A 476 58.66 -12.48 9.40
N HIS A 477 59.28 -12.10 8.27
CA HIS A 477 58.63 -11.24 7.27
C HIS A 477 57.52 -11.92 6.48
N LYS A 478 57.48 -13.26 6.45
CA LYS A 478 56.38 -14.04 5.87
C LYS A 478 55.17 -14.18 6.80
N LEU A 479 55.27 -13.77 8.07
CA LEU A 479 54.15 -13.84 9.01
C LEU A 479 53.01 -12.89 8.59
N PRO A 480 51.74 -13.24 8.89
CA PRO A 480 50.62 -12.31 8.76
C PRO A 480 50.90 -11.00 9.51
N GLU A 481 50.40 -9.88 8.96
CA GLU A 481 50.69 -8.54 9.48
C GLU A 481 50.38 -8.39 10.97
N LYS A 482 49.23 -8.89 11.42
CA LYS A 482 48.81 -8.85 12.84
C LYS A 482 49.75 -9.67 13.73
N ASN A 483 50.18 -10.86 13.29
CA ASN A 483 51.11 -11.71 14.01
C ASN A 483 52.50 -11.07 14.10
N ARG A 484 52.96 -10.44 13.01
CA ARG A 484 54.24 -9.74 12.97
C ARG A 484 54.23 -8.51 13.88
N ALA A 485 53.17 -7.70 13.87
CA ALA A 485 53.02 -6.55 14.76
C ALA A 485 52.98 -6.97 16.24
N MET A 486 52.30 -8.06 16.56
CA MET A 486 52.24 -8.61 17.90
C MET A 486 53.58 -9.22 18.36
N LEU A 487 54.30 -9.87 17.44
CA LEU A 487 55.65 -10.38 17.68
C LEU A 487 56.64 -9.24 17.92
N ASP A 488 56.58 -8.16 17.15
CA ASP A 488 57.43 -6.97 17.31
C ASP A 488 57.22 -6.32 18.68
N LEU A 489 55.96 -6.09 19.08
CA LEU A 489 55.61 -5.55 20.40
C LEU A 489 56.14 -6.42 21.54
N LEU A 490 55.94 -7.74 21.45
CA LEU A 490 56.43 -8.67 22.48
C LEU A 490 57.96 -8.75 22.49
N THR A 491 58.61 -8.83 21.33
CA THR A 491 60.06 -9.00 21.24
C THR A 491 60.79 -7.73 21.70
N SER A 492 60.26 -6.56 21.40
CA SER A 492 60.74 -5.28 21.94
C SER A 492 60.68 -5.27 23.48
N HIS A 493 59.57 -5.72 24.06
CA HIS A 493 59.43 -5.88 25.51
C HIS A 493 60.47 -6.87 26.08
N LEU A 494 60.63 -8.04 25.47
CA LEU A 494 61.55 -9.09 25.94
C LEU A 494 63.02 -8.67 25.83
N LEU A 495 63.40 -7.92 24.79
CA LEU A 495 64.73 -7.35 24.66
C LEU A 495 65.02 -6.38 25.82
N LYS A 496 64.06 -5.51 26.15
CA LYS A 496 64.15 -4.60 27.31
C LYS A 496 64.24 -5.33 28.64
N VAL A 497 63.53 -6.45 28.81
CA VAL A 497 63.70 -7.32 29.99
C VAL A 497 65.13 -7.88 30.04
N SER A 498 65.65 -8.35 28.90
CA SER A 498 66.98 -8.98 28.84
C SER A 498 68.15 -8.00 29.07
N SER A 499 67.99 -6.73 28.70
CA SER A 499 69.00 -5.70 28.96
C SER A 499 69.14 -5.34 30.44
N HIS A 500 68.20 -5.79 31.28
CA HIS A 500 68.23 -5.65 32.74
C HIS A 500 68.58 -6.98 33.44
N SER A 501 69.19 -7.93 32.70
CA SER A 501 69.50 -9.27 33.22
C SER A 501 70.45 -9.28 34.41
N ASP A 502 71.27 -8.24 34.61
CA ASP A 502 72.10 -8.06 35.81
C ASP A 502 71.26 -7.94 37.10
N GLN A 503 69.99 -7.50 36.99
CA GLN A 503 69.08 -7.33 38.13
C GLN A 503 67.99 -8.40 38.16
N ASN A 504 67.34 -8.68 37.03
CA ASN A 504 66.22 -9.63 36.98
C ASN A 504 66.64 -11.09 36.69
N LEU A 505 67.91 -11.33 36.34
CA LEU A 505 68.49 -12.64 36.00
C LEU A 505 67.87 -13.32 34.76
N MET A 506 67.20 -12.57 33.90
CA MET A 506 66.54 -13.07 32.68
C MET A 506 67.35 -12.71 31.44
N THR A 507 68.36 -13.52 31.12
CA THR A 507 69.10 -13.42 29.85
C THR A 507 68.21 -13.75 28.65
N VAL A 508 68.66 -13.41 27.44
CA VAL A 508 67.93 -13.78 26.20
C VAL A 508 67.69 -15.29 26.13
N SER A 509 68.66 -16.10 26.54
CA SER A 509 68.48 -17.56 26.58
C SER A 509 67.43 -18.01 27.62
N ASN A 510 67.40 -17.39 28.80
CA ASN A 510 66.35 -17.67 29.80
C ASN A 510 64.95 -17.31 29.28
N LEU A 511 64.82 -16.21 28.54
CA LEU A 511 63.56 -15.81 27.90
C LEU A 511 63.20 -16.73 26.72
N GLY A 512 64.18 -17.15 25.94
CA GLY A 512 64.04 -18.13 24.85
C GLY A 512 63.46 -19.46 25.34
N MET A 513 63.92 -19.97 26.48
CA MET A 513 63.35 -21.18 27.10
C MET A 513 61.87 -21.05 27.50
N ILE A 514 61.43 -19.85 27.87
CA ILE A 514 60.05 -19.60 28.32
C ILE A 514 59.13 -19.33 27.13
N PHE A 515 59.59 -18.50 26.19
CA PHE A 515 58.78 -18.03 25.07
C PHE A 515 58.88 -18.92 23.83
N GLY A 516 59.91 -19.76 23.69
CA GLY A 516 60.02 -20.81 22.66
C GLY A 516 58.76 -21.67 22.56
N PRO A 517 58.40 -22.45 23.60
CA PRO A 517 57.19 -23.26 23.58
C PRO A 517 55.90 -22.43 23.63
N THR A 518 55.96 -21.18 24.10
CA THR A 518 54.78 -20.31 24.18
C THR A 518 54.39 -19.74 22.81
N LEU A 519 55.38 -19.38 21.98
CA LEU A 519 55.20 -18.75 20.66
C LEU A 519 55.28 -19.74 19.49
N MET A 520 55.81 -20.95 19.72
CA MET A 520 55.99 -21.99 18.69
C MET A 520 55.42 -23.34 19.15
N ARG A 521 54.14 -23.38 19.52
CA ARG A 521 53.49 -24.64 19.86
C ARG A 521 53.50 -25.58 18.64
N SER A 522 53.84 -26.86 18.86
CA SER A 522 53.68 -27.87 17.82
C SER A 522 52.22 -28.27 17.71
N GLN A 523 51.75 -28.57 16.49
CA GLN A 523 50.38 -29.03 16.25
C GLN A 523 50.18 -30.50 16.65
N GLU A 524 51.26 -31.27 16.78
CA GLU A 524 51.24 -32.70 17.10
C GLU A 524 52.13 -33.00 18.32
N GLU A 525 51.60 -33.75 19.30
CA GLU A 525 52.32 -34.14 20.54
C GLU A 525 53.19 -35.39 20.32
N THR A 526 54.11 -35.36 19.37
CA THR A 526 54.99 -36.50 19.05
C THR A 526 56.34 -36.42 19.78
N VAL A 527 57.02 -37.57 19.95
CA VAL A 527 58.40 -37.62 20.50
C VAL A 527 59.36 -36.77 19.66
N ALA A 528 59.15 -36.70 18.34
CA ALA A 528 59.89 -35.83 17.43
C ALA A 528 59.63 -34.33 17.70
N ALA A 529 58.42 -33.95 18.11
CA ALA A 529 58.10 -32.58 18.53
C ALA A 529 58.81 -32.21 19.84
N MET A 530 58.92 -33.14 20.79
CA MET A 530 59.67 -32.93 22.04
C MET A 530 61.18 -32.71 21.79
N MET A 531 61.78 -33.42 20.83
CA MET A 531 63.19 -33.22 20.43
C MET A 531 63.45 -31.87 19.74
N ASN A 532 62.41 -31.19 19.26
CA ASN A 532 62.53 -29.89 18.58
C ASN A 532 62.38 -28.68 19.52
N ILE A 533 62.05 -28.87 20.80
CA ILE A 533 61.87 -27.77 21.78
C ILE A 533 63.14 -26.91 21.88
N LYS A 534 64.33 -27.52 21.88
CA LYS A 534 65.60 -26.78 21.90
C LYS A 534 65.75 -25.83 20.71
N PHE A 535 65.22 -26.19 19.54
CA PHE A 535 65.27 -25.34 18.35
C PHE A 535 64.21 -24.23 18.40
N GLN A 536 63.06 -24.43 19.06
CA GLN A 536 62.09 -23.36 19.31
C GLN A 536 62.70 -22.26 20.18
N ASN A 537 63.47 -22.66 21.21
CA ASN A 537 64.19 -21.71 22.06
C ASN A 537 65.21 -20.91 21.25
N ILE A 538 66.03 -21.59 20.44
CA ILE A 538 67.02 -20.93 19.54
C ILE A 538 66.35 -19.94 18.58
N VAL A 539 65.18 -20.27 18.03
CA VAL A 539 64.44 -19.34 17.15
C VAL A 539 64.05 -18.07 17.90
N VAL A 540 63.47 -18.21 19.10
CA VAL A 540 63.05 -17.05 19.90
C VAL A 540 64.25 -16.26 20.41
N GLU A 541 65.35 -16.92 20.80
CA GLU A 541 66.62 -16.27 21.16
C GLU A 541 67.15 -15.40 20.03
N ILE A 542 67.23 -15.95 18.80
CA ILE A 542 67.72 -15.22 17.63
C ILE A 542 66.81 -14.02 17.30
N ILE A 543 65.49 -14.18 17.44
CA ILE A 543 64.51 -13.10 17.22
C ILE A 543 64.70 -11.97 18.24
N ILE A 544 64.96 -12.29 19.52
CA ILE A 544 65.21 -11.30 20.58
C ILE A 544 66.59 -10.63 20.37
N GLU A 545 67.67 -11.40 20.21
CA GLU A 545 69.04 -10.89 20.05
C GLU A 545 69.21 -10.01 18.80
N ASN A 546 68.48 -10.31 17.73
CA ASN A 546 68.60 -9.61 16.45
C ASN A 546 67.35 -8.77 16.14
N HIS A 547 66.58 -8.37 17.15
CA HIS A 547 65.34 -7.60 17.01
C HIS A 547 65.47 -6.44 16.01
N ASP A 548 66.54 -5.64 16.10
CA ASP A 548 66.76 -4.48 15.23
C ASP A 548 67.03 -4.87 13.77
N LYS A 549 67.72 -5.99 13.56
CA LYS A 549 67.97 -6.52 12.20
C LYS A 549 66.71 -7.17 11.63
N VAL A 550 65.91 -7.84 12.46
CA VAL A 550 64.61 -8.45 12.12
C VAL A 550 63.55 -7.41 11.76
N ARG A 551 63.65 -6.21 12.36
CA ARG A 551 62.78 -5.06 12.12
C ARG A 551 63.09 -4.28 10.82
N LEU A 552 64.35 -4.26 10.37
CA LEU A 552 64.79 -3.46 9.22
C LEU A 552 64.48 -4.12 7.87
N HIS A 553 63.87 -3.36 6.96
CA HIS A 553 63.46 -3.78 5.62
C HIS A 553 64.69 -3.94 4.70
N ILE A 554 65.22 -5.15 4.53
CA ILE A 554 66.17 -5.44 3.46
C ILE A 554 65.37 -5.79 2.19
N SER A 555 65.22 -4.82 1.29
CA SER A 555 64.73 -5.04 -0.07
C SER A 555 65.73 -5.91 -0.83
N ILE A 556 65.43 -7.19 -1.03
CA ILE A 556 66.20 -8.05 -1.92
C ILE A 556 65.60 -7.94 -3.33
N HIS A 557 66.24 -7.17 -4.20
CA HIS A 557 66.06 -7.26 -5.66
C HIS A 557 66.58 -8.62 -6.12
N ILE A 558 65.70 -9.46 -6.67
CA ILE A 558 66.10 -10.62 -7.47
C ILE A 558 65.75 -10.29 -8.92
N THR A 559 66.76 -9.85 -9.67
CA THR A 559 66.79 -9.87 -11.13
C THR A 559 66.98 -11.31 -11.59
N TYR A 560 66.06 -11.84 -12.38
CA TYR A 560 66.36 -12.94 -13.31
C TYR A 560 65.89 -12.56 -14.70
N THR A 561 66.88 -12.25 -15.53
CA THR A 561 66.86 -12.37 -16.99
C THR A 561 66.68 -13.83 -17.37
N LEU A 562 65.70 -14.14 -18.23
CA LEU A 562 65.92 -15.02 -19.38
C LEU A 562 64.80 -14.86 -20.40
N SER A 563 65.28 -14.55 -21.59
CA SER A 563 64.68 -14.16 -22.84
C SER A 563 63.96 -15.31 -23.56
N HIS A 564 62.84 -14.94 -24.19
CA HIS A 564 62.42 -15.29 -25.57
C HIS A 564 61.98 -16.75 -25.81
N THR A 565 60.93 -17.08 -26.56
CA THR A 565 59.98 -16.39 -27.46
C THR A 565 58.97 -17.50 -27.81
N HIS A 566 57.66 -17.31 -27.73
CA HIS A 566 56.88 -16.84 -28.87
C HIS A 566 55.49 -16.36 -28.41
N THR A 567 55.22 -15.08 -28.64
CA THR A 567 53.91 -14.43 -28.81
C THR A 567 53.67 -14.27 -30.35
N PRO A 568 52.62 -13.59 -30.86
CA PRO A 568 51.48 -12.86 -30.25
C PRO A 568 50.12 -13.23 -30.92
N ASP A 569 48.92 -12.68 -30.70
CA ASP A 569 48.33 -11.37 -30.29
C ASP A 569 46.93 -11.66 -29.63
N ILE A 570 46.43 -11.02 -28.54
CA ILE A 570 45.98 -9.62 -28.32
C ILE A 570 44.74 -9.25 -29.19
N MET A 571 43.58 -8.70 -28.76
CA MET A 571 42.96 -8.23 -27.50
C MET A 571 41.46 -7.83 -27.74
N TYR A 572 40.71 -7.55 -26.64
CA TYR A 572 39.44 -6.76 -26.46
C TYR A 572 38.08 -7.42 -26.85
N VAL A 573 37.13 -7.84 -25.97
CA VAL A 573 36.22 -7.17 -24.93
C VAL A 573 35.05 -6.38 -25.59
N PRO A 574 33.77 -6.24 -25.07
CA PRO A 574 33.07 -6.65 -23.81
C PRO A 574 31.60 -7.22 -23.89
N ILE A 575 31.17 -7.86 -22.77
CA ILE A 575 29.92 -7.75 -21.94
C ILE A 575 28.50 -7.47 -22.56
N ARG A 576 27.50 -8.37 -22.29
CA ARG A 576 26.19 -8.13 -21.57
C ARG A 576 25.09 -9.16 -21.93
N SER A 577 24.70 -10.00 -20.95
CA SER A 577 23.40 -10.09 -20.26
C SER A 577 22.16 -10.56 -21.06
N LEU A 578 21.61 -11.72 -20.69
CA LEU A 578 20.22 -12.12 -20.95
C LEU A 578 19.60 -12.67 -19.66
N VAL A 579 18.66 -11.90 -19.10
CA VAL A 579 17.76 -12.31 -18.03
C VAL A 579 16.36 -12.43 -18.62
N ARG A 580 15.75 -13.60 -18.45
CA ARG A 580 14.30 -13.84 -18.65
C ARG A 580 13.52 -13.28 -17.46
N PRO A 581 12.25 -12.90 -17.65
CA PRO A 581 11.26 -13.10 -16.60
C PRO A 581 10.12 -14.01 -17.05
N GLN A 582 9.74 -14.88 -16.11
CA GLN A 582 8.54 -15.69 -16.13
C GLN A 582 7.30 -14.83 -15.83
N THR A 583 6.20 -15.28 -16.40
CA THR A 583 4.83 -14.79 -16.23
C THR A 583 4.34 -14.95 -14.79
N SER A 584 3.45 -14.05 -14.36
CA SER A 584 2.59 -14.26 -13.19
C SER A 584 1.22 -13.64 -13.47
N ARG A 585 0.23 -14.53 -13.56
CA ARG A 585 -1.21 -14.22 -13.65
C ARG A 585 -1.68 -13.60 -12.34
N CYS A 586 -2.59 -12.64 -12.43
CA CYS A 586 -3.56 -12.39 -11.36
C CYS A 586 -4.95 -12.15 -11.98
N ARG A 587 -5.91 -13.00 -11.62
CA ARG A 587 -7.32 -12.89 -11.97
C ARG A 587 -7.99 -11.88 -11.04
N TYR A 588 -8.96 -11.11 -11.51
CA TYR A 588 -10.13 -10.76 -10.70
C TYR A 588 -11.42 -10.76 -11.53
N LEU A 589 -12.52 -10.94 -10.79
CA LEU A 589 -13.81 -11.44 -11.23
C LEU A 589 -14.63 -10.43 -12.05
N ARG A 590 -15.49 -11.02 -12.88
CA ARG A 590 -16.67 -10.44 -13.53
C ARG A 590 -17.57 -9.64 -12.57
N LEU A 591 -18.16 -8.58 -13.14
CA LEU A 591 -19.59 -8.31 -13.06
C LEU A 591 -20.16 -8.29 -14.49
N ARG A 592 -21.22 -9.07 -14.73
CA ARG A 592 -22.05 -9.05 -15.96
C ARG A 592 -23.14 -7.99 -15.79
N PRO A 593 -23.71 -7.50 -16.92
CA PRO A 593 -25.06 -7.96 -17.23
C PRO A 593 -25.18 -8.62 -18.62
N LEU A 594 -26.27 -9.39 -18.75
CA LEU A 594 -26.67 -10.19 -19.90
C LEU A 594 -28.01 -9.65 -20.41
N GLY A 595 -28.23 -9.69 -21.74
CA GLY A 595 -29.53 -9.55 -22.42
C GLY A 595 -29.62 -8.28 -23.27
N ARG A 596 -29.50 -8.29 -24.62
CA ARG A 596 -30.45 -8.79 -25.65
C ARG A 596 -31.89 -8.38 -25.31
N LEU A 597 -32.65 -7.67 -26.15
CA LEU A 597 -32.99 -7.93 -27.55
C LEU A 597 -33.74 -6.71 -28.16
N LEU A 598 -34.03 -6.81 -29.47
CA LEU A 598 -34.81 -5.93 -30.37
C LEU A 598 -33.94 -4.90 -31.11
N GLY A 599 -33.88 -4.80 -32.44
CA GLY A 599 -34.64 -5.38 -33.54
C GLY A 599 -34.80 -4.32 -34.65
N GLY A 600 -34.44 -4.65 -35.90
CA GLY A 600 -34.55 -3.77 -37.09
C GLY A 600 -33.25 -3.03 -37.38
N THR A 601 -32.75 -2.86 -38.60
CA THR A 601 -33.25 -3.04 -39.98
C THR A 601 -32.02 -3.19 -40.87
N ARG A 602 -32.08 -3.96 -41.97
CA ARG A 602 -31.02 -3.94 -43.00
C ARG A 602 -30.94 -2.55 -43.66
N PRO A 603 -29.74 -2.04 -43.95
CA PRO A 603 -29.53 -1.19 -45.12
C PRO A 603 -28.71 -1.90 -46.19
N SER A 604 -29.02 -1.53 -47.42
CA SER A 604 -28.54 -2.06 -48.68
C SER A 604 -27.03 -1.85 -48.94
N ALA A 605 -26.53 -2.68 -49.83
CA ALA A 605 -25.25 -2.68 -50.55
C ALA A 605 -24.38 -1.39 -50.52
N CYS A 606 -23.19 -1.56 -49.95
CA CYS A 606 -21.87 -1.25 -50.52
C CYS A 606 -21.67 0.12 -51.21
N HIS A 607 -21.27 1.12 -50.42
CA HIS A 607 -20.14 1.98 -50.79
C HIS A 607 -18.91 1.45 -50.05
N LEU A 608 -17.95 0.88 -50.78
CA LEU A 608 -16.66 0.46 -50.24
C LEU A 608 -15.84 1.75 -50.02
N GLU A 609 -15.92 2.34 -48.83
CA GLU A 609 -14.92 3.33 -48.44
C GLU A 609 -13.55 2.64 -48.46
N ARG A 610 -12.59 3.26 -49.15
CA ARG A 610 -11.20 2.77 -49.18
C ARG A 610 -10.69 2.84 -47.75
N GLY A 611 -10.44 1.68 -47.14
CA GLY A 611 -10.01 1.62 -45.74
C GLY A 611 -8.67 2.33 -45.58
N ARG A 612 -8.54 3.09 -44.49
CA ARG A 612 -7.32 3.87 -44.23
C ARG A 612 -6.21 2.94 -43.75
N GLU A 613 -4.97 3.34 -43.96
CA GLU A 613 -3.81 2.68 -43.36
C GLU A 613 -3.47 3.37 -42.03
N ALA A 614 -3.03 2.59 -41.05
CA ALA A 614 -2.65 3.10 -39.74
C ALA A 614 -1.43 2.37 -39.17
N LYS A 615 -0.75 3.01 -38.23
CA LYS A 615 0.40 2.46 -37.50
C LYS A 615 0.15 2.45 -36.00
N ALA A 616 0.53 1.36 -35.32
CA ALA A 616 0.46 1.25 -33.87
C ALA A 616 1.48 2.16 -33.16
N LEU A 617 1.00 3.02 -32.26
CA LEU A 617 1.80 3.84 -31.35
C LEU A 617 2.27 3.04 -30.12
N TYR A 618 1.50 2.02 -29.72
CA TYR A 618 1.76 1.15 -28.56
C TYR A 618 1.51 -0.33 -28.92
N SER A 619 2.05 -1.26 -28.12
CA SER A 619 1.74 -2.70 -28.24
C SER A 619 0.43 -3.04 -27.54
N CYS A 620 -0.32 -4.02 -28.08
CA CYS A 620 -1.55 -4.53 -27.51
C CYS A 620 -1.55 -6.07 -27.52
N GLU A 621 -1.99 -6.69 -26.43
CA GLU A 621 -2.26 -8.13 -26.34
C GLU A 621 -3.78 -8.32 -26.26
N ALA A 622 -4.36 -9.13 -27.14
CA ALA A 622 -5.80 -9.27 -27.28
C ALA A 622 -6.38 -10.05 -26.09
N GLU A 623 -7.41 -9.50 -25.44
CA GLU A 623 -8.10 -10.16 -24.35
C GLU A 623 -9.23 -11.08 -24.86
N HIS A 624 -9.79 -10.75 -26.02
CA HIS A 624 -10.86 -11.52 -26.67
C HIS A 624 -10.48 -12.01 -28.06
N SER A 625 -11.16 -13.08 -28.52
CA SER A 625 -10.88 -13.72 -29.81
C SER A 625 -11.14 -12.82 -31.04
N HIS A 626 -11.86 -11.72 -30.86
CA HIS A 626 -12.21 -10.74 -31.90
C HIS A 626 -11.33 -9.49 -31.88
N GLU A 627 -10.40 -9.37 -30.92
CA GLU A 627 -9.37 -8.32 -30.85
C GLU A 627 -8.07 -8.80 -31.50
N LEU A 628 -7.23 -7.85 -31.93
CA LEU A 628 -5.92 -8.16 -32.51
C LEU A 628 -4.80 -7.91 -31.49
N SER A 629 -3.87 -8.86 -31.38
CA SER A 629 -2.60 -8.66 -30.67
C SER A 629 -1.55 -8.16 -31.65
N PHE A 630 -0.82 -7.10 -31.29
CA PHE A 630 0.17 -6.49 -32.15
C PHE A 630 1.27 -5.77 -31.35
N PRO A 631 2.52 -5.75 -31.83
CA PRO A 631 3.59 -4.95 -31.25
C PRO A 631 3.48 -3.46 -31.63
N GLN A 632 4.18 -2.60 -30.89
CA GLN A 632 4.36 -1.20 -31.28
C GLN A 632 4.98 -1.10 -32.68
N GLY A 633 4.46 -0.20 -33.52
CA GLY A 633 4.90 0.00 -34.90
C GLY A 633 4.27 -0.94 -35.93
N ALA A 634 3.36 -1.83 -35.52
CA ALA A 634 2.56 -2.65 -36.44
C ALA A 634 1.78 -1.79 -37.45
N LEU A 635 1.70 -2.26 -38.69
CA LEU A 635 0.98 -1.60 -39.79
C LEU A 635 -0.36 -2.29 -40.02
N PHE A 636 -1.43 -1.49 -40.05
CA PHE A 636 -2.80 -1.94 -40.25
C PHE A 636 -3.33 -1.48 -41.60
N SER A 637 -4.04 -2.37 -42.27
CA SER A 637 -4.80 -2.07 -43.49
C SER A 637 -6.29 -2.24 -43.24
N ASN A 638 -7.10 -1.63 -44.11
CA ASN A 638 -8.56 -1.71 -44.04
C ASN A 638 -9.11 -1.24 -42.67
N VAL A 639 -8.65 -0.09 -42.19
CA VAL A 639 -9.07 0.49 -40.91
C VAL A 639 -10.38 1.26 -41.06
N TYR A 640 -11.38 0.90 -40.26
CA TYR A 640 -12.72 1.50 -40.24
C TYR A 640 -13.23 1.70 -38.80
N PRO A 641 -14.12 2.68 -38.55
CA PRO A 641 -14.81 2.80 -37.26
C PRO A 641 -15.56 1.51 -36.89
N SER A 642 -15.44 1.07 -35.63
CA SER A 642 -16.24 -0.03 -35.10
C SER A 642 -17.61 0.47 -34.60
N VAL A 643 -18.54 -0.46 -34.39
CA VAL A 643 -19.80 -0.21 -33.67
C VAL A 643 -19.53 0.06 -32.19
N GLU A 644 -18.41 -0.42 -31.66
CA GLU A 644 -17.97 -0.20 -30.29
C GLU A 644 -17.17 1.12 -30.19
N PRO A 645 -17.65 2.12 -29.42
CA PRO A 645 -16.96 3.41 -29.30
C PRO A 645 -15.53 3.24 -28.77
N GLY A 646 -14.58 3.95 -29.39
CA GLY A 646 -13.15 3.87 -29.04
C GLY A 646 -12.40 2.68 -29.64
N TRP A 647 -13.07 1.85 -30.44
CA TRP A 647 -12.45 0.74 -31.19
C TRP A 647 -12.57 0.95 -32.69
N LEU A 648 -11.58 0.46 -33.43
CA LEU A 648 -11.55 0.40 -34.87
C LEU A 648 -11.47 -1.06 -35.32
N GLN A 649 -12.10 -1.38 -36.44
CA GLN A 649 -11.89 -2.67 -37.10
C GLN A 649 -10.73 -2.52 -38.09
N ALA A 650 -9.73 -3.39 -37.98
CA ALA A 650 -8.52 -3.34 -38.80
C ALA A 650 -8.04 -4.73 -39.17
N THR A 651 -7.17 -4.82 -40.19
CA THR A 651 -6.53 -6.07 -40.60
C THR A 651 -5.03 -6.01 -40.31
N TYR A 652 -4.54 -7.00 -39.56
CA TYR A 652 -3.12 -7.17 -39.22
C TYR A 652 -2.71 -8.62 -39.47
N ASN A 653 -1.62 -8.83 -40.21
CA ASN A 653 -1.10 -10.17 -40.57
C ASN A 653 -2.19 -11.12 -41.14
N GLY A 654 -3.09 -10.59 -41.97
CA GLY A 654 -4.17 -11.36 -42.61
C GLY A 654 -5.36 -11.70 -41.70
N ARG A 655 -5.36 -11.23 -40.44
CA ARG A 655 -6.49 -11.40 -39.52
C ARG A 655 -7.18 -10.06 -39.29
N THR A 656 -8.50 -10.05 -39.42
CA THR A 656 -9.34 -8.87 -39.12
C THR A 656 -9.88 -8.96 -37.70
N GLY A 657 -9.80 -7.87 -36.96
CA GLY A 657 -10.31 -7.77 -35.60
C GLY A 657 -10.26 -6.33 -35.09
N LEU A 658 -10.63 -6.15 -33.82
CA LEU A 658 -10.69 -4.85 -33.19
C LEU A 658 -9.32 -4.40 -32.68
N ILE A 659 -9.03 -3.10 -32.85
CA ILE A 659 -7.88 -2.39 -32.29
C ILE A 659 -8.36 -1.10 -31.60
N PRO A 660 -7.72 -0.64 -30.51
CA PRO A 660 -8.11 0.61 -29.86
C PRO A 660 -7.77 1.82 -30.74
N GLU A 661 -8.71 2.76 -30.88
CA GLU A 661 -8.53 3.98 -31.70
C GLU A 661 -7.38 4.85 -31.19
N ASN A 662 -7.22 4.95 -29.87
CA ASN A 662 -6.16 5.72 -29.23
C ASN A 662 -4.77 5.06 -29.31
N TYR A 663 -4.66 3.85 -29.86
CA TYR A 663 -3.40 3.11 -29.98
C TYR A 663 -2.75 3.26 -31.36
N ILE A 664 -3.38 4.01 -32.27
CA ILE A 664 -2.91 4.15 -33.65
C ILE A 664 -2.77 5.60 -34.07
N THR A 665 -2.03 5.79 -35.15
CA THR A 665 -2.01 7.01 -35.95
C THR A 665 -2.28 6.63 -37.40
N TYR A 666 -3.09 7.42 -38.11
CA TYR A 666 -3.29 7.23 -39.55
C TYR A 666 -2.00 7.55 -40.31
N ILE A 667 -1.78 6.87 -41.44
CA ILE A 667 -0.63 7.05 -42.34
C ILE A 667 -1.06 7.81 -43.59
#